data_AF-A0AAD4N7E0-F1
#
_entry.id   AF-A0AAD4N7E0-F1
#
_cell.length_a   1.000
_cell.length_b   1.000
_cell.length_c   1.000
_cell.angle_alpha   90.00
_cell.angle_beta   90.00
_cell.angle_gamma   90.00
#
_symmetry.space_group_name_H-M   'P 1'
#
loop_
_entity.id
_entity.type
_entity.pdbx_description
1 polymer ?
#
loop_
_entity_poly.entity_id
_entity_poly.type
_entity_poly.pdbx_seq_one_letter_code
_entity_poly.pdbx_strand_id
1 'polypeptide(L)'
;MYADVTQFSTRRRRRANQNYGSIGDKSIEQEMAKKDDNEVEFFHRFYSVGIFDWIVAVALITAVYFAVEWQSNRLPAVSPANNNFKEFSEERARVLLKQLTELGPRPAGSKSNEIDAFQILASKVASIQSAAISKNVNFVELDVQRPSWCLNAPCYINRPRWCQKSTCYTACFSNITNLWVRIGPNKNPSAHSILLNCHFDSVPAGPGASDDAAACAVMMETLEVLANSNAKLQNDVIFLFNGAEESGLVASYGLITQSKPHPWKAGIRAFINLEGAGAGGRELLFQAGPGEPWILQGYLQSVPHPFSSVIGQEIFQANLIDSDTDFRIFRDYGKLSGLDMAYVKNGYVYHTEFDRISAISQGVIQHTGDNVLTLTKALVSSSHIVEPPKQKEKNQWVFYDFMGFFAIVYPILYGIIANGIIIGLVIVTVIARIWRRTYSLLDLFLAILHHMLVVVVMAAVSALLFAVIHFFKLHMFWYATPWLLVPVYMIPMTVAALTTHVVIAMRNRRKHNAEIVHYDTSLLIWCAALLFLTIKGIASAYFILNILLFHFLRIPIFFVLQRFGVRLDPVSTPRVTFYTQVMCLLPAIAYFFYMVKVLVDFFVPLMGRMNRINPEFVFLAISLFVGFTLILLLNNLCYITRGLGLLLKLLIPLTIAGIIVIAATKISVPYKYSDDEPRLRRINAEHWIRYNNSLKNTSTELIISTWDYRKAKDLPDLKFLQDEDRANSNTSDILNMEYFDEDKKLKVPLITPPAIEKMLNVTLLNRTSGCKPESAPGQCQEVLNITFILDGGQSNVTLQSWPLNGYNLEEWSWQAPDQMTKPCIEPKREVSVKYGLGNSANSTFWVVLTKNRKVDDPPATAVEIRAYTRYDYGEFQYSKILAQLRSEIVTRRKANDWKWCMTMAAEENFKDTFFFERCAVKLNNDAKTRTRSSDRIRYNHSYLCGPFEGIAQHEDKAWPIPPPGVLQPDNFVSFLKASCLHLAGVKSVGVKKGICDFFDGKESEFDSAVRQYGWDKKVCTVIGACV
;
A
#
# COMPACT_ATOMS: atom_id res chain seq x y z
N MET A 1 17.75 -52.00 2.49
CA MET A 1 19.15 -51.83 1.97
C MET A 1 20.26 -51.50 3.00
N TYR A 2 20.29 -50.37 3.73
CA TYR A 2 21.43 -50.07 4.66
C TYR A 2 21.57 -51.09 5.80
N ALA A 3 20.43 -51.54 6.32
CA ALA A 3 20.34 -52.66 7.26
C ALA A 3 20.89 -53.97 6.64
N ASP A 4 20.65 -54.21 5.34
CA ASP A 4 21.18 -55.40 4.65
C ASP A 4 22.69 -55.31 4.45
N VAL A 5 23.25 -54.16 4.08
CA VAL A 5 24.71 -53.97 3.92
C VAL A 5 25.43 -54.06 5.26
N THR A 6 24.87 -53.47 6.34
CA THR A 6 25.42 -53.64 7.70
C THR A 6 25.20 -55.04 8.28
N GLN A 7 24.11 -55.73 7.92
CA GLN A 7 23.97 -57.17 8.21
C GLN A 7 24.92 -58.02 7.37
N PHE A 8 25.24 -57.64 6.14
CA PHE A 8 26.18 -58.36 5.29
C PHE A 8 27.60 -58.20 5.85
N SER A 9 28.03 -56.98 6.20
CA SER A 9 29.34 -56.75 6.83
C SER A 9 29.45 -57.36 8.23
N THR A 10 28.39 -57.32 9.06
CA THR A 10 28.42 -58.05 10.35
C THR A 10 28.36 -59.56 10.19
N ARG A 11 27.70 -60.11 9.14
CA ARG A 11 27.81 -61.54 8.78
C ARG A 11 29.20 -61.88 8.22
N ARG A 12 29.84 -60.98 7.48
CA ARG A 12 31.22 -61.12 6.97
C ARG A 12 32.23 -61.11 8.12
N ARG A 13 32.14 -60.14 9.05
CA ARG A 13 32.91 -60.10 10.30
C ARG A 13 32.66 -61.34 11.17
N ARG A 14 31.41 -61.78 11.37
CA ARG A 14 31.13 -63.03 12.10
C ARG A 14 31.74 -64.27 11.43
N ARG A 15 31.68 -64.37 10.09
CA ARG A 15 32.35 -65.45 9.34
C ARG A 15 33.87 -65.34 9.38
N ALA A 16 34.43 -64.13 9.36
CA ALA A 16 35.87 -63.90 9.51
C ALA A 16 36.34 -64.33 10.91
N ASN A 17 35.68 -63.88 11.98
CA ASN A 17 35.99 -64.32 13.35
C ASN A 17 35.76 -65.83 13.57
N GLN A 18 34.83 -66.46 12.85
CA GLN A 18 34.66 -67.92 12.89
C GLN A 18 35.73 -68.69 12.11
N ASN A 19 36.23 -68.16 10.99
CA ASN A 19 37.23 -68.83 10.15
C ASN A 19 38.69 -68.52 10.53
N TYR A 20 38.95 -67.37 11.17
CA TYR A 20 40.29 -66.89 11.54
C TYR A 20 40.51 -66.78 13.05
N GLY A 21 39.53 -67.16 13.89
CA GLY A 21 39.61 -67.07 15.36
C GLY A 21 40.73 -67.88 16.03
N SER A 22 41.48 -68.70 15.28
CA SER A 22 42.69 -69.41 15.75
C SER A 22 44.01 -68.75 15.36
N ILE A 23 44.00 -67.71 14.51
CA ILE A 23 45.20 -66.99 14.07
C ILE A 23 45.05 -65.53 14.48
N GLY A 24 45.69 -65.15 15.60
CA GLY A 24 45.58 -63.84 16.24
C GLY A 24 46.26 -62.67 15.49
N ASP A 25 46.16 -62.63 14.17
CA ASP A 25 46.78 -61.58 13.35
C ASP A 25 45.87 -60.35 13.23
N LYS A 26 46.11 -59.38 14.12
CA LYS A 26 45.41 -58.09 14.16
C LYS A 26 45.56 -57.27 12.88
N SER A 27 46.53 -57.57 12.01
CA SER A 27 46.70 -56.84 10.74
C SER A 27 45.56 -57.15 9.76
N ILE A 28 45.13 -58.42 9.70
CA ILE A 28 44.07 -58.87 8.79
C ILE A 28 42.70 -58.35 9.24
N GLU A 29 42.42 -58.32 10.55
CA GLU A 29 41.21 -57.66 11.07
C GLU A 29 41.18 -56.16 10.75
N GLN A 30 42.32 -55.46 10.83
CA GLN A 30 42.43 -54.05 10.49
C GLN A 30 42.31 -53.78 8.98
N GLU A 31 42.89 -54.62 8.13
CA GLU A 31 42.72 -54.52 6.67
C GLU A 31 41.28 -54.82 6.24
N MET A 32 40.65 -55.86 6.79
CA MET A 32 39.24 -56.16 6.53
C MET A 32 38.32 -55.05 7.03
N ALA A 33 38.59 -54.46 8.20
CA ALA A 33 37.86 -53.29 8.68
C ALA A 33 38.03 -52.09 7.75
N LYS A 34 39.27 -51.76 7.33
CA LYS A 34 39.54 -50.72 6.31
C LYS A 34 38.84 -51.00 4.99
N LYS A 35 38.76 -52.26 4.56
CA LYS A 35 38.15 -52.65 3.28
C LYS A 35 36.63 -52.58 3.32
N ASP A 36 35.99 -53.02 4.41
CA ASP A 36 34.55 -52.81 4.63
C ASP A 36 34.23 -51.31 4.78
N ASP A 37 35.05 -50.53 5.51
CA ASP A 37 34.87 -49.07 5.63
C ASP A 37 35.04 -48.37 4.27
N ASN A 38 36.04 -48.77 3.46
CA ASN A 38 36.23 -48.27 2.09
C ASN A 38 35.10 -48.68 1.14
N GLU A 39 34.57 -49.92 1.23
CA GLU A 39 33.40 -50.36 0.44
C GLU A 39 32.15 -49.55 0.87
N VAL A 40 31.91 -49.36 2.17
CA VAL A 40 30.81 -48.54 2.70
C VAL A 40 30.96 -47.06 2.30
N GLU A 41 32.17 -46.51 2.32
CA GLU A 41 32.45 -45.15 1.88
C GLU A 41 32.28 -45.00 0.36
N PHE A 42 32.72 -45.98 -0.44
CA PHE A 42 32.55 -46.04 -1.90
C PHE A 42 31.07 -46.09 -2.30
N PHE A 43 30.28 -46.98 -1.69
CA PHE A 43 28.82 -47.02 -1.88
C PHE A 43 28.15 -45.72 -1.41
N HIS A 44 28.58 -45.14 -0.28
CA HIS A 44 28.10 -43.82 0.13
C HIS A 44 28.44 -42.70 -0.87
N ARG A 45 29.59 -42.77 -1.55
CA ARG A 45 30.03 -41.78 -2.55
C ARG A 45 29.15 -41.81 -3.79
N PHE A 46 28.82 -42.99 -4.30
CA PHE A 46 28.01 -43.15 -5.52
C PHE A 46 26.52 -42.87 -5.32
N TYR A 47 25.96 -43.13 -4.13
CA TYR A 47 24.52 -43.00 -3.86
C TYR A 47 24.10 -41.70 -3.13
N SER A 48 25.03 -40.83 -2.72
CA SER A 48 24.70 -39.55 -2.08
C SER A 48 24.41 -38.42 -3.09
N VAL A 49 23.57 -37.46 -2.69
CA VAL A 49 23.40 -36.18 -3.39
C VAL A 49 24.69 -35.37 -3.21
N GLY A 50 25.33 -35.04 -4.34
CA GLY A 50 26.58 -34.28 -4.38
C GLY A 50 26.40 -32.87 -4.93
N ILE A 51 27.51 -32.14 -5.08
CA ILE A 51 27.47 -30.77 -5.61
C ILE A 51 26.97 -30.69 -7.06
N PHE A 52 27.23 -31.72 -7.88
CA PHE A 52 26.73 -31.77 -9.27
C PHE A 52 25.20 -31.79 -9.34
N ASP A 53 24.54 -32.56 -8.45
CA ASP A 53 23.08 -32.60 -8.37
C ASP A 53 22.50 -31.20 -8.04
N TRP A 54 23.17 -30.45 -7.16
CA TRP A 54 22.81 -29.06 -6.85
C TRP A 54 23.10 -28.07 -7.99
N ILE A 55 24.18 -28.27 -8.77
CA ILE A 55 24.45 -27.46 -9.97
C ILE A 55 23.31 -27.65 -10.98
N VAL A 56 22.86 -28.89 -11.21
CA VAL A 56 21.71 -29.18 -12.08
C VAL A 56 20.43 -28.54 -11.54
N ALA A 57 20.14 -28.64 -10.24
CA ALA A 57 18.98 -27.99 -9.64
C ALA A 57 19.01 -26.46 -9.75
N VAL A 58 20.17 -25.82 -9.52
CA VAL A 58 20.35 -24.37 -9.70
C VAL A 58 20.19 -23.97 -11.16
N ALA A 59 20.70 -24.76 -12.11
CA ALA A 59 20.52 -24.51 -13.54
C ALA A 59 19.03 -24.59 -13.94
N LEU A 60 18.29 -25.59 -13.45
CA LEU A 60 16.84 -25.71 -13.68
C LEU A 60 16.05 -24.52 -13.07
N ILE A 61 16.35 -24.15 -11.82
CA ILE A 61 15.74 -22.99 -11.15
C ILE A 61 16.05 -21.69 -11.90
N THR A 62 17.27 -21.54 -12.41
CA THR A 62 17.69 -20.39 -13.22
C THR A 62 16.98 -20.35 -14.57
N ALA A 63 16.83 -21.49 -15.25
CA ALA A 63 16.05 -21.58 -16.49
C ALA A 63 14.56 -21.25 -16.26
N VAL A 64 13.99 -21.70 -15.15
CA VAL A 64 12.64 -21.34 -14.70
C VAL A 64 12.50 -19.84 -14.45
N TYR A 65 13.48 -19.21 -13.79
CA TYR A 65 13.50 -17.75 -13.61
C TYR A 65 13.48 -17.01 -14.96
N PHE A 66 14.31 -17.40 -15.92
CA PHE A 66 14.33 -16.78 -17.25
C PHE A 66 13.03 -17.03 -18.03
N ALA A 67 12.40 -18.20 -17.90
CA ALA A 67 11.09 -18.48 -18.49
C ALA A 67 9.98 -17.59 -17.90
N VAL A 68 10.01 -17.36 -16.58
CA VAL A 68 9.10 -16.44 -15.89
C VAL A 68 9.34 -14.98 -16.31
N GLU A 69 10.60 -14.55 -16.41
CA GLU A 69 10.95 -13.21 -16.91
C GLU A 69 10.47 -13.01 -18.36
N TRP A 70 10.64 -14.02 -19.23
CA TRP A 70 10.13 -13.97 -20.59
C TRP A 70 8.59 -13.90 -20.65
N GLN A 71 7.89 -14.78 -19.93
CA GLN A 71 6.41 -14.84 -19.95
C GLN A 71 5.79 -13.57 -19.34
N SER A 72 6.35 -13.06 -18.24
CA SER A 72 5.82 -11.87 -17.56
C SER A 72 5.92 -10.58 -18.37
N ASN A 73 6.90 -10.50 -19.28
CA ASN A 73 7.14 -9.39 -20.20
C ASN A 73 6.43 -9.55 -21.56
N ARG A 74 5.74 -10.68 -21.80
CA ARG A 74 5.08 -10.95 -23.08
C ARG A 74 3.81 -10.12 -23.24
N LEU A 75 3.71 -9.43 -24.37
CA LEU A 75 2.55 -8.62 -24.79
C LEU A 75 2.01 -9.16 -26.13
N PRO A 76 0.72 -8.89 -26.47
CA PRO A 76 0.17 -9.19 -27.78
C PRO A 76 0.84 -8.37 -28.89
N ALA A 77 0.68 -8.83 -30.13
CA ALA A 77 1.11 -8.08 -31.31
C ALA A 77 0.12 -6.93 -31.58
N VAL A 78 0.64 -5.77 -31.98
CA VAL A 78 -0.16 -4.57 -32.30
C VAL A 78 -1.03 -4.82 -33.53
N SER A 79 -2.34 -4.57 -33.42
CA SER A 79 -3.26 -4.60 -34.56
C SER A 79 -3.24 -3.26 -35.33
N PRO A 80 -3.10 -3.28 -36.66
CA PRO A 80 -2.85 -2.08 -37.46
C PRO A 80 -4.08 -1.19 -37.65
N ALA A 81 -3.88 0.09 -37.96
CA ALA A 81 -4.91 1.11 -38.15
C ALA A 81 -5.70 0.99 -39.47
N ASN A 82 -6.03 -0.24 -39.87
CA ASN A 82 -6.90 -0.51 -41.01
C ASN A 82 -8.38 -0.13 -40.69
N ASN A 83 -9.23 -0.10 -41.71
CA ASN A 83 -10.67 0.18 -41.54
C ASN A 83 -11.49 -1.06 -41.14
N ASN A 84 -10.88 -2.07 -40.51
CA ASN A 84 -11.55 -3.31 -40.07
C ASN A 84 -11.90 -3.24 -38.58
N PHE A 85 -13.05 -2.64 -38.26
CA PHE A 85 -13.58 -2.50 -36.89
C PHE A 85 -14.16 -3.81 -36.30
N LYS A 86 -13.41 -4.90 -36.36
CA LYS A 86 -13.77 -6.19 -35.72
C LYS A 86 -13.08 -6.38 -34.37
N GLU A 87 -11.82 -5.95 -34.30
CA GLU A 87 -10.90 -6.05 -33.18
C GLU A 87 -10.42 -4.65 -32.78
N PHE A 88 -9.83 -4.55 -31.58
CA PHE A 88 -9.20 -3.33 -31.09
C PHE A 88 -7.90 -3.05 -31.87
N SER A 89 -7.59 -1.79 -32.17
CA SER A 89 -6.30 -1.39 -32.75
C SER A 89 -5.56 -0.40 -31.87
N GLU A 90 -4.39 -0.82 -31.36
CA GLU A 90 -3.47 0.09 -30.69
C GLU A 90 -2.98 1.22 -31.61
N GLU A 91 -2.80 1.01 -32.91
CA GLU A 91 -2.41 2.09 -33.82
C GLU A 91 -3.49 3.18 -33.93
N ARG A 92 -4.78 2.83 -33.97
CA ARG A 92 -5.89 3.80 -33.94
C ARG A 92 -5.95 4.52 -32.59
N ALA A 93 -5.89 3.77 -31.49
CA ALA A 93 -5.90 4.33 -30.13
C ALA A 93 -4.74 5.33 -29.91
N ARG A 94 -3.54 5.02 -30.41
CA ARG A 94 -2.36 5.89 -30.30
C ARG A 94 -2.53 7.27 -30.96
N VAL A 95 -3.46 7.44 -31.90
CA VAL A 95 -3.78 8.77 -32.48
C VAL A 95 -4.37 9.70 -31.42
N LEU A 96 -5.39 9.26 -30.67
CA LEU A 96 -5.99 10.07 -29.62
C LEU A 96 -5.02 10.31 -28.45
N LEU A 97 -4.31 9.26 -28.02
CA LEU A 97 -3.26 9.38 -27.01
C LEU A 97 -2.25 10.47 -27.38
N LYS A 98 -1.83 10.50 -28.64
CA LYS A 98 -0.92 11.53 -29.15
C LYS A 98 -1.52 12.93 -29.06
N GLN A 99 -2.74 13.12 -29.55
CA GLN A 99 -3.43 14.41 -29.52
C GLN A 99 -3.61 14.96 -28.10
N LEU A 100 -3.97 14.11 -27.13
CA LEU A 100 -4.10 14.51 -25.72
C LEU A 100 -2.74 14.85 -25.09
N THR A 101 -1.72 14.02 -25.32
CA THR A 101 -0.38 14.22 -24.73
C THR A 101 0.34 15.45 -25.32
N GLU A 102 0.08 15.79 -26.59
CA GLU A 102 0.65 16.97 -27.26
C GLU A 102 0.15 18.31 -26.69
N LEU A 103 -0.97 18.33 -25.95
CA LEU A 103 -1.39 19.49 -25.17
C LEU A 103 -0.45 19.81 -24.00
N GLY A 104 0.45 18.89 -23.63
CA GLY A 104 1.22 18.98 -22.40
C GLY A 104 0.36 18.61 -21.17
N PRO A 105 0.69 19.14 -19.98
CA PRO A 105 -0.11 18.93 -18.78
C PRO A 105 -1.55 19.46 -18.93
N ARG A 106 -2.54 18.65 -18.55
CA ARG A 106 -3.97 18.97 -18.58
C ARG A 106 -4.60 18.97 -17.17
N PRO A 107 -4.06 19.66 -16.16
CA PRO A 107 -4.69 19.67 -14.84
C PRO A 107 -6.07 20.35 -14.84
N ALA A 108 -6.97 19.86 -14.00
CA ALA A 108 -8.36 20.30 -13.88
C ALA A 108 -8.51 21.83 -13.80
N GLY A 109 -9.47 22.45 -14.49
CA GLY A 109 -9.63 23.90 -14.47
C GLY A 109 -8.55 24.69 -15.22
N SER A 110 -7.68 24.04 -16.01
CA SER A 110 -6.84 24.68 -17.03
C SER A 110 -7.54 24.75 -18.39
N LYS A 111 -7.08 25.63 -19.28
CA LYS A 111 -7.55 25.68 -20.69
C LYS A 111 -7.31 24.36 -21.41
N SER A 112 -6.12 23.79 -21.23
CA SER A 112 -5.72 22.50 -21.80
C SER A 112 -6.67 21.36 -21.40
N ASN A 113 -7.24 21.41 -20.19
CA ASN A 113 -8.24 20.45 -19.72
C ASN A 113 -9.67 20.80 -20.18
N GLU A 114 -10.21 21.93 -19.70
CA GLU A 114 -11.64 22.25 -19.80
C GLU A 114 -12.10 22.60 -21.23
N ILE A 115 -11.16 23.00 -22.09
CA ILE A 115 -11.43 23.44 -23.47
C ILE A 115 -10.75 22.53 -24.46
N ASP A 116 -9.42 22.45 -24.45
CA ASP A 116 -8.68 21.85 -25.57
C ASP A 116 -8.83 20.31 -25.60
N ALA A 117 -8.62 19.63 -24.46
CA ALA A 117 -8.83 18.18 -24.34
C ALA A 117 -10.30 17.79 -24.53
N PHE A 118 -11.22 18.54 -23.91
CA PHE A 118 -12.66 18.38 -24.12
C PHE A 118 -13.05 18.45 -25.61
N GLN A 119 -12.51 19.42 -26.36
CA GLN A 119 -12.80 19.57 -27.80
C GLN A 119 -12.25 18.40 -28.62
N ILE A 120 -11.06 17.89 -28.30
CA ILE A 120 -10.48 16.71 -28.97
C ILE A 120 -11.40 15.49 -28.77
N LEU A 121 -11.80 15.22 -27.52
CA LEU A 121 -12.69 14.10 -27.18
C LEU A 121 -14.06 14.25 -27.84
N ALA A 122 -14.72 15.40 -27.70
CA ALA A 122 -16.04 15.66 -28.28
C ALA A 122 -16.04 15.58 -29.82
N SER A 123 -14.99 16.07 -30.48
CA SER A 123 -14.86 15.99 -31.95
C SER A 123 -14.70 14.55 -32.43
N LYS A 124 -13.93 13.72 -31.71
CA LYS A 124 -13.79 12.29 -32.02
C LYS A 124 -15.10 11.54 -31.80
N VAL A 125 -15.86 11.86 -30.74
CA VAL A 125 -17.20 11.31 -30.51
C VAL A 125 -18.18 11.69 -31.63
N ALA A 126 -18.18 12.94 -32.09
CA ALA A 126 -19.05 13.38 -33.19
C ALA A 126 -18.78 12.63 -34.52
N SER A 127 -17.51 12.30 -34.78
CA SER A 127 -17.12 11.42 -35.90
C SER A 127 -17.68 10.00 -35.72
N ILE A 128 -17.56 9.43 -34.52
CA ILE A 128 -18.10 8.10 -34.19
C ILE A 128 -19.64 8.07 -34.26
N GLN A 129 -20.33 9.13 -33.81
CA GLN A 129 -21.77 9.28 -33.96
C GLN A 129 -22.19 9.26 -35.43
N SER A 130 -21.45 9.96 -36.29
CA SER A 130 -21.70 9.96 -37.75
C SER A 130 -21.55 8.56 -38.35
N ALA A 131 -20.54 7.80 -37.92
CA ALA A 131 -20.36 6.40 -38.31
C ALA A 131 -21.52 5.52 -37.81
N ALA A 132 -21.94 5.64 -36.55
CA ALA A 132 -23.06 4.90 -35.97
C ALA A 132 -24.38 5.15 -36.71
N ILE A 133 -24.68 6.42 -37.04
CA ILE A 133 -25.85 6.80 -37.84
C ILE A 133 -25.82 6.12 -39.22
N SER A 134 -24.67 6.12 -39.90
CA SER A 134 -24.52 5.45 -41.20
C SER A 134 -24.71 3.93 -41.14
N LYS A 135 -24.36 3.30 -40.01
CA LYS A 135 -24.55 1.87 -39.76
C LYS A 135 -25.98 1.52 -39.41
N ASN A 136 -26.69 2.39 -38.69
CA ASN A 136 -28.08 2.21 -38.27
C ASN A 136 -28.33 0.92 -37.43
N VAL A 137 -27.31 0.46 -36.69
CA VAL A 137 -27.37 -0.73 -35.81
C VAL A 137 -27.46 -0.32 -34.33
N ASN A 138 -26.50 0.50 -33.89
CA ASN A 138 -26.39 1.03 -32.54
C ASN A 138 -26.47 2.56 -32.60
N PHE A 139 -27.10 3.22 -31.62
CA PHE A 139 -27.10 4.67 -31.47
C PHE A 139 -25.89 5.10 -30.64
N VAL A 140 -25.41 6.34 -30.82
CA VAL A 140 -24.40 6.96 -29.95
C VAL A 140 -24.89 8.36 -29.55
N GLU A 141 -24.99 8.61 -28.26
CA GLU A 141 -25.48 9.84 -27.63
C GLU A 141 -24.35 10.46 -26.78
N LEU A 142 -24.21 11.78 -26.82
CA LEU A 142 -23.20 12.54 -26.08
C LEU A 142 -23.92 13.52 -25.15
N ASP A 143 -23.53 13.53 -23.88
CA ASP A 143 -23.89 14.58 -22.92
C ASP A 143 -22.63 15.13 -22.22
N VAL A 144 -22.74 16.35 -21.68
CA VAL A 144 -21.63 17.07 -21.04
C VAL A 144 -22.08 17.60 -19.69
N GLN A 145 -21.58 16.96 -18.64
CA GLN A 145 -21.91 17.33 -17.27
C GLN A 145 -20.88 18.34 -16.75
N ARG A 146 -21.34 19.39 -16.05
CA ARG A 146 -20.47 20.33 -15.34
C ARG A 146 -20.86 20.48 -13.86
N PRO A 147 -20.60 19.46 -13.01
CA PRO A 147 -20.89 19.55 -11.58
C PRO A 147 -20.15 20.69 -10.88
N SER A 148 -20.86 21.32 -9.93
CA SER A 148 -20.30 22.17 -8.88
C SER A 148 -20.76 21.62 -7.54
N TRP A 149 -19.82 21.38 -6.60
CA TRP A 149 -20.13 20.79 -5.29
C TRP A 149 -19.06 21.07 -4.24
N CYS A 150 -19.40 20.84 -2.98
CA CYS A 150 -18.48 20.93 -1.83
C CYS A 150 -18.47 19.62 -1.04
N LEU A 151 -17.27 19.18 -0.66
CA LEU A 151 -17.02 17.92 0.02
C LEU A 151 -16.22 18.15 1.29
N ASN A 152 -16.76 17.74 2.44
CA ASN A 152 -15.99 17.68 3.67
C ASN A 152 -14.98 16.52 3.58
N ALA A 153 -13.69 16.85 3.52
CA ALA A 153 -12.60 15.96 3.18
C ALA A 153 -11.96 15.07 4.28
N PRO A 154 -12.26 15.17 5.61
CA PRO A 154 -11.63 14.27 6.61
C PRO A 154 -12.05 12.79 6.45
N CYS A 155 -12.93 12.48 5.50
CA CYS A 155 -13.42 11.13 5.17
C CYS A 155 -12.95 10.63 3.79
N TYR A 156 -12.30 11.46 2.98
CA TYR A 156 -12.31 11.25 1.53
C TYR A 156 -11.11 10.51 0.93
N ILE A 157 -9.88 10.79 1.35
CA ILE A 157 -8.72 9.93 1.03
C ILE A 157 -8.59 8.90 2.14
N ASN A 158 -8.11 7.69 1.84
CA ASN A 158 -8.00 6.54 2.75
C ASN A 158 -6.98 6.78 3.90
N ARG A 159 -7.32 7.70 4.81
CA ARG A 159 -6.47 8.16 5.91
C ARG A 159 -6.86 7.44 7.21
N PRO A 160 -5.88 7.00 8.01
CA PRO A 160 -6.16 6.17 9.18
C PRO A 160 -7.02 6.93 10.20
N ARG A 161 -7.77 6.17 11.01
CA ARG A 161 -8.77 6.58 12.01
C ARG A 161 -8.36 7.72 12.98
N TRP A 162 -7.08 8.06 13.04
CA TRP A 162 -6.52 9.15 13.84
C TRP A 162 -6.66 10.53 13.16
N CYS A 163 -6.69 10.61 11.83
CA CYS A 163 -6.95 11.86 11.09
C CYS A 163 -8.36 12.43 11.35
N GLN A 164 -9.30 11.62 11.86
CA GLN A 164 -10.63 12.08 12.29
C GLN A 164 -10.61 13.07 13.46
N LYS A 165 -9.45 13.29 14.11
CA LYS A 165 -9.38 14.12 15.32
C LYS A 165 -8.85 15.53 15.13
N SER A 166 -7.97 15.81 14.17
CA SER A 166 -7.16 17.05 14.21
C SER A 166 -7.46 18.10 13.13
N THR A 167 -7.92 17.73 11.93
CA THR A 167 -8.18 18.71 10.86
C THR A 167 -9.36 18.32 9.97
N CYS A 168 -10.39 19.16 9.94
CA CYS A 168 -11.50 19.04 8.99
C CYS A 168 -11.37 20.09 7.90
N TYR A 169 -10.98 19.60 6.72
CA TYR A 169 -10.85 20.33 5.47
C TYR A 169 -12.16 20.19 4.66
N THR A 170 -12.52 21.22 3.88
CA THR A 170 -13.59 21.13 2.86
C THR A 170 -13.00 21.42 1.49
N ALA A 171 -13.14 20.51 0.54
CA ALA A 171 -12.77 20.68 -0.86
C ALA A 171 -14.02 21.04 -1.67
N CYS A 172 -14.12 22.28 -2.13
CA CYS A 172 -15.13 22.71 -3.08
C CYS A 172 -14.57 22.75 -4.50
N PHE A 173 -15.42 22.47 -5.49
CA PHE A 173 -15.12 22.57 -6.93
C PHE A 173 -16.33 23.11 -7.67
N SER A 174 -16.12 23.79 -8.80
CA SER A 174 -17.19 24.33 -9.62
C SER A 174 -16.91 24.22 -11.10
N ASN A 175 -17.94 23.85 -11.86
CA ASN A 175 -17.94 23.77 -13.33
C ASN A 175 -16.88 22.82 -13.92
N ILE A 176 -16.56 21.73 -13.22
CA ILE A 176 -15.62 20.69 -13.68
C ILE A 176 -16.23 19.92 -14.84
N THR A 177 -15.55 19.78 -15.97
CA THR A 177 -16.11 19.11 -17.16
C THR A 177 -15.97 17.58 -17.10
N ASN A 178 -17.08 16.86 -17.21
CA ASN A 178 -17.13 15.42 -17.50
C ASN A 178 -17.81 15.19 -18.86
N LEU A 179 -17.27 14.27 -19.67
CA LEU A 179 -17.83 13.89 -20.97
C LEU A 179 -18.47 12.50 -20.89
N TRP A 180 -19.76 12.42 -21.21
CA TRP A 180 -20.59 11.22 -21.10
C TRP A 180 -20.98 10.73 -22.50
N VAL A 181 -20.59 9.53 -22.88
CA VAL A 181 -20.98 8.94 -24.17
C VAL A 181 -21.73 7.64 -23.95
N ARG A 182 -22.99 7.57 -24.39
CA ARG A 182 -23.83 6.38 -24.32
C ARG A 182 -23.95 5.74 -25.70
N ILE A 183 -23.66 4.45 -25.77
CA ILE A 183 -23.93 3.62 -26.95
C ILE A 183 -24.91 2.50 -26.58
N GLY A 184 -25.87 2.23 -27.45
CA GLY A 184 -26.87 1.19 -27.21
C GLY A 184 -27.58 0.77 -28.50
N PRO A 185 -28.51 -0.19 -28.44
CA PRO A 185 -29.24 -0.65 -29.62
C PRO A 185 -30.17 0.42 -30.19
N ASN A 186 -30.08 0.70 -31.50
CA ASN A 186 -30.92 1.73 -32.16
C ASN A 186 -32.42 1.37 -32.21
N LYS A 187 -32.78 0.12 -31.89
CA LYS A 187 -34.17 -0.35 -31.76
C LYS A 187 -34.35 -1.04 -30.42
N ASN A 188 -35.33 -0.57 -29.64
CA ASN A 188 -35.57 -0.93 -28.24
C ASN A 188 -34.33 -0.66 -27.36
N PRO A 189 -34.02 0.62 -27.05
CA PRO A 189 -32.93 0.98 -26.14
C PRO A 189 -33.07 0.30 -24.78
N SER A 190 -31.96 -0.09 -24.15
CA SER A 190 -32.02 -0.72 -22.83
C SER A 190 -32.18 0.31 -21.71
N ALA A 191 -32.75 -0.13 -20.59
CA ALA A 191 -32.75 0.59 -19.33
C ALA A 191 -31.51 0.29 -18.47
N HIS A 192 -30.59 -0.55 -18.96
CA HIS A 192 -29.43 -1.05 -18.21
C HIS A 192 -28.13 -0.81 -18.96
N SER A 193 -27.08 -0.46 -18.20
CA SER A 193 -25.76 -0.14 -18.76
C SER A 193 -24.59 -0.63 -17.91
N ILE A 194 -23.46 -0.83 -18.60
CA ILE A 194 -22.12 -0.90 -17.99
C ILE A 194 -21.48 0.49 -18.10
N LEU A 195 -20.81 0.93 -17.04
CA LEU A 195 -19.97 2.13 -17.05
C LEU A 195 -18.50 1.76 -17.30
N LEU A 196 -17.87 2.40 -18.28
CA LEU A 196 -16.42 2.44 -18.46
C LEU A 196 -15.93 3.82 -17.99
N ASN A 197 -14.93 3.86 -17.11
CA ASN A 197 -14.39 5.09 -16.52
C ASN A 197 -12.88 5.21 -16.74
N CYS A 198 -12.44 6.41 -17.10
CA CYS A 198 -11.05 6.87 -17.20
C CYS A 198 -11.00 8.37 -16.90
N HIS A 199 -9.82 8.96 -16.73
CA HIS A 199 -9.67 10.42 -16.61
C HIS A 199 -8.82 11.03 -17.72
N PHE A 200 -9.17 12.25 -18.14
CA PHE A 200 -8.47 13.00 -19.18
C PHE A 200 -7.62 14.15 -18.65
N ASP A 201 -7.83 14.55 -17.40
CA ASP A 201 -6.91 15.46 -16.71
C ASP A 201 -5.59 14.76 -16.36
N SER A 202 -4.56 15.55 -16.03
CA SER A 202 -3.25 15.03 -15.61
C SER A 202 -2.63 15.90 -14.52
N VAL A 203 -1.67 15.37 -13.76
CA VAL A 203 -0.90 16.22 -12.83
C VAL A 203 -0.24 17.41 -13.53
N PRO A 204 -0.09 18.57 -12.85
CA PRO A 204 0.50 19.78 -13.45
C PRO A 204 1.94 19.65 -13.96
N ALA A 205 2.69 18.66 -13.47
CA ALA A 205 4.10 18.45 -13.82
C ALA A 205 4.31 17.48 -14.99
N GLY A 206 3.28 16.75 -15.43
CA GLY A 206 3.39 15.67 -16.40
C GLY A 206 2.32 15.76 -17.50
N PRO A 207 2.62 15.33 -18.74
CA PRO A 207 1.64 15.35 -19.81
C PRO A 207 0.68 14.14 -19.77
N GLY A 208 0.76 13.28 -18.75
CA GLY A 208 -0.25 12.26 -18.45
C GLY A 208 -0.54 11.33 -19.62
N ALA A 209 0.49 10.69 -20.17
CA ALA A 209 0.38 9.78 -21.30
C ALA A 209 -0.13 8.40 -20.87
N SER A 210 0.40 7.82 -19.80
CA SER A 210 -0.15 6.60 -19.19
C SER A 210 -1.19 6.89 -18.11
N ASP A 211 -1.27 8.15 -17.70
CA ASP A 211 -1.92 8.65 -16.48
C ASP A 211 -2.76 9.90 -16.82
N ASP A 212 -3.94 9.79 -17.45
CA ASP A 212 -4.62 8.58 -17.94
C ASP A 212 -5.10 8.72 -19.42
N ALA A 213 -4.33 9.45 -20.24
CA ALA A 213 -4.63 9.55 -21.68
C ALA A 213 -4.60 8.19 -22.42
N ALA A 214 -3.91 7.19 -21.86
CA ALA A 214 -3.87 5.82 -22.39
C ALA A 214 -5.22 5.11 -22.24
N ALA A 215 -5.91 5.18 -21.08
CA ALA A 215 -7.23 4.59 -20.99
C ALA A 215 -8.29 5.40 -21.73
N CYS A 216 -8.16 6.73 -21.79
CA CYS A 216 -8.98 7.56 -22.70
C CYS A 216 -8.90 7.05 -24.15
N ALA A 217 -7.70 6.71 -24.63
CA ALA A 217 -7.48 6.13 -25.94
C ALA A 217 -8.11 4.72 -26.09
N VAL A 218 -7.95 3.85 -25.08
CA VAL A 218 -8.58 2.51 -25.05
C VAL A 218 -10.11 2.60 -25.09
N MET A 219 -10.70 3.48 -24.30
CA MET A 219 -12.15 3.69 -24.24
C MET A 219 -12.71 4.26 -25.55
N MET A 220 -12.04 5.25 -26.15
CA MET A 220 -12.49 5.83 -27.42
C MET A 220 -12.42 4.83 -28.59
N GLU A 221 -11.34 4.05 -28.70
CA GLU A 221 -11.20 2.99 -29.71
C GLU A 221 -12.21 1.86 -29.47
N THR A 222 -12.48 1.49 -28.21
CA THR A 222 -13.55 0.53 -27.86
C THR A 222 -14.92 1.03 -28.33
N LEU A 223 -15.25 2.30 -28.06
CA LEU A 223 -16.47 2.95 -28.54
C LEU A 223 -16.55 2.96 -30.07
N GLU A 224 -15.46 3.30 -30.77
CA GLU A 224 -15.39 3.35 -32.24
C GLU A 224 -15.62 1.97 -32.88
N VAL A 225 -15.05 0.91 -32.29
CA VAL A 225 -15.29 -0.48 -32.72
C VAL A 225 -16.74 -0.91 -32.49
N LEU A 226 -17.35 -0.57 -31.35
CA LEU A 226 -18.75 -0.91 -31.06
C LEU A 226 -19.75 -0.14 -31.95
N ALA A 227 -19.45 1.12 -32.28
CA ALA A 227 -20.25 1.96 -33.17
C ALA A 227 -20.22 1.49 -34.63
N ASN A 228 -19.07 0.99 -35.09
CA ASN A 228 -18.90 0.45 -36.45
C ASN A 228 -19.33 -1.02 -36.59
N SER A 229 -19.66 -1.69 -35.48
CA SER A 229 -20.09 -3.08 -35.44
C SER A 229 -21.39 -3.32 -36.19
N ASN A 230 -21.45 -4.41 -36.95
CA ASN A 230 -22.70 -4.90 -37.54
C ASN A 230 -23.56 -5.70 -36.53
N ALA A 231 -23.04 -5.95 -35.32
CA ALA A 231 -23.77 -6.63 -34.25
C ALA A 231 -24.50 -5.61 -33.36
N LYS A 232 -25.80 -5.85 -33.16
CA LYS A 232 -26.65 -5.09 -32.24
C LYS A 232 -26.24 -5.35 -30.79
N LEU A 233 -26.03 -4.30 -30.00
CA LEU A 233 -25.85 -4.41 -28.55
C LEU A 233 -27.14 -4.90 -27.86
N GLN A 234 -27.01 -5.68 -26.79
CA GLN A 234 -28.18 -6.12 -26.00
C GLN A 234 -28.57 -5.10 -24.92
N ASN A 235 -27.57 -4.45 -24.34
CA ASN A 235 -27.70 -3.40 -23.33
C ASN A 235 -26.76 -2.24 -23.67
N ASP A 236 -26.81 -1.19 -22.88
CA ASP A 236 -26.08 0.04 -23.19
C ASP A 236 -24.67 0.02 -22.56
N VAL A 237 -23.77 0.82 -23.10
CA VAL A 237 -22.47 1.15 -22.49
C VAL A 237 -22.39 2.65 -22.34
N ILE A 238 -21.95 3.09 -21.17
CA ILE A 238 -21.64 4.49 -20.88
C ILE A 238 -20.14 4.60 -20.74
N PHE A 239 -19.53 5.44 -21.57
CA PHE A 239 -18.13 5.84 -21.46
C PHE A 239 -18.08 7.19 -20.74
N LEU A 240 -17.32 7.24 -19.65
CA LEU A 240 -17.14 8.40 -18.81
C LEU A 240 -15.68 8.82 -18.82
N PHE A 241 -15.44 10.00 -19.38
CA PHE A 241 -14.13 10.65 -19.34
C PHE A 241 -14.23 11.77 -18.29
N ASN A 242 -13.57 11.58 -17.14
CA ASN A 242 -13.55 12.53 -16.03
C ASN A 242 -12.46 13.58 -16.18
N GLY A 243 -12.75 14.83 -15.82
CA GLY A 243 -11.81 15.96 -15.98
C GLY A 243 -11.18 16.47 -14.70
N ALA A 244 -11.24 15.72 -13.60
CA ALA A 244 -10.65 16.11 -12.30
C ALA A 244 -10.42 14.93 -11.35
N GLU A 245 -9.80 13.85 -11.82
CA GLU A 245 -9.28 12.78 -10.94
C GLU A 245 -8.11 13.34 -10.11
N GLU A 246 -7.14 13.96 -10.76
CA GLU A 246 -5.87 14.42 -10.18
C GLU A 246 -6.04 15.64 -9.25
N SER A 247 -7.28 16.10 -9.10
CA SER A 247 -7.71 17.06 -8.09
C SER A 247 -8.38 16.43 -6.86
N GLY A 248 -8.26 15.11 -6.70
CA GLY A 248 -8.86 14.32 -5.63
C GLY A 248 -10.23 13.76 -6.02
N LEU A 249 -10.32 13.04 -7.15
CA LEU A 249 -11.51 12.31 -7.66
C LEU A 249 -12.80 13.15 -7.70
N VAL A 250 -12.68 14.48 -7.74
CA VAL A 250 -13.80 15.40 -7.51
C VAL A 250 -14.80 15.37 -8.67
N ALA A 251 -14.32 15.05 -9.89
CA ALA A 251 -15.14 14.82 -11.07
C ALA A 251 -16.17 13.69 -10.88
N SER A 252 -15.71 12.50 -10.50
CA SER A 252 -16.57 11.34 -10.28
C SER A 252 -17.41 11.49 -9.02
N TYR A 253 -16.88 12.13 -7.97
CA TYR A 253 -17.62 12.39 -6.74
C TYR A 253 -18.79 13.35 -6.98
N GLY A 254 -18.52 14.45 -7.68
CA GLY A 254 -19.53 15.44 -8.07
C GLY A 254 -20.65 14.77 -8.87
N LEU A 255 -20.28 14.02 -9.90
CA LEU A 255 -21.19 13.18 -10.67
C LEU A 255 -22.10 12.29 -9.80
N ILE A 256 -21.50 11.50 -8.90
CA ILE A 256 -22.20 10.44 -8.18
C ILE A 256 -23.06 11.00 -7.04
N THR A 257 -22.75 12.17 -6.50
CA THR A 257 -23.43 12.70 -5.31
C THR A 257 -24.39 13.87 -5.56
N GLN A 258 -24.59 14.32 -6.81
CA GLN A 258 -25.56 15.38 -7.12
C GLN A 258 -26.97 15.08 -6.59
N SER A 259 -27.62 16.11 -6.04
CA SER A 259 -29.02 16.08 -5.60
C SER A 259 -29.99 15.73 -6.74
N LYS A 260 -29.71 16.21 -7.96
CA LYS A 260 -30.35 15.75 -9.19
C LYS A 260 -29.39 14.81 -9.93
N PRO A 261 -29.56 13.48 -9.84
CA PRO A 261 -28.68 12.53 -10.53
C PRO A 261 -28.83 12.63 -12.05
N HIS A 262 -27.73 12.36 -12.77
CA HIS A 262 -27.75 12.27 -14.23
C HIS A 262 -28.74 11.19 -14.71
N PRO A 263 -29.54 11.42 -15.78
CA PRO A 263 -30.58 10.48 -16.21
C PRO A 263 -30.07 9.06 -16.48
N TRP A 264 -28.86 8.91 -17.04
CA TRP A 264 -28.33 7.60 -17.39
C TRP A 264 -27.74 6.86 -16.17
N LYS A 265 -27.44 7.56 -15.06
CA LYS A 265 -26.90 6.98 -13.82
C LYS A 265 -27.80 5.86 -13.26
N ALA A 266 -29.12 6.03 -13.35
CA ALA A 266 -30.08 5.06 -12.82
C ALA A 266 -30.04 3.69 -13.55
N GLY A 267 -29.53 3.65 -14.78
CA GLY A 267 -29.36 2.43 -15.55
C GLY A 267 -28.06 1.67 -15.26
N ILE A 268 -27.08 2.28 -14.58
CA ILE A 268 -25.76 1.66 -14.37
C ILE A 268 -25.88 0.48 -13.41
N ARG A 269 -25.37 -0.68 -13.82
CA ARG A 269 -25.43 -1.94 -13.07
C ARG A 269 -24.08 -2.40 -12.56
N ALA A 270 -23.04 -2.11 -13.32
CA ALA A 270 -21.66 -2.43 -13.01
C ALA A 270 -20.74 -1.41 -13.68
N PHE A 271 -19.49 -1.33 -13.24
CA PHE A 271 -18.50 -0.48 -13.86
C PHE A 271 -17.12 -1.14 -14.01
N ILE A 272 -16.30 -0.59 -14.89
CA ILE A 272 -14.88 -0.90 -15.06
C ILE A 272 -14.14 0.43 -14.99
N ASN A 273 -13.20 0.56 -14.06
CA ASN A 273 -12.28 1.67 -13.94
C ASN A 273 -10.93 1.26 -14.54
N LEU A 274 -10.38 2.13 -15.39
CA LEU A 274 -9.06 1.99 -16.00
C LEU A 274 -8.13 3.04 -15.41
N GLU A 275 -6.85 2.69 -15.21
CA GLU A 275 -5.92 3.55 -14.45
C GLU A 275 -4.41 3.41 -14.81
N GLY A 276 -3.61 4.36 -14.31
CA GLY A 276 -2.29 4.70 -14.85
C GLY A 276 -1.09 4.70 -13.88
N ALA A 277 -1.02 3.85 -12.85
CA ALA A 277 0.06 3.86 -11.83
C ALA A 277 1.52 3.60 -12.32
N GLY A 278 1.73 3.43 -13.63
CA GLY A 278 3.02 3.31 -14.32
C GLY A 278 2.85 3.14 -15.84
N ALA A 279 3.89 3.38 -16.64
CA ALA A 279 3.73 3.48 -18.09
C ALA A 279 3.76 2.16 -18.89
N GLY A 280 3.53 0.99 -18.29
CA GLY A 280 3.31 -0.22 -19.09
C GLY A 280 3.27 -1.54 -18.35
N GLY A 281 3.72 -2.59 -19.06
CA GLY A 281 3.45 -3.98 -18.71
C GLY A 281 2.05 -4.41 -19.16
N ARG A 282 1.52 -5.44 -18.51
CA ARG A 282 0.13 -5.88 -18.64
C ARG A 282 -0.71 -5.12 -17.60
N GLU A 283 -1.93 -4.71 -17.90
CA GLU A 283 -2.77 -4.05 -16.89
C GLU A 283 -3.18 -5.06 -15.81
N LEU A 284 -3.00 -4.68 -14.55
CA LEU A 284 -3.33 -5.53 -13.42
C LEU A 284 -4.76 -5.22 -12.96
N LEU A 285 -5.64 -6.21 -12.97
CA LEU A 285 -6.88 -6.16 -12.19
C LEU A 285 -6.51 -6.27 -10.69
N PHE A 286 -6.60 -5.15 -9.97
CA PHE A 286 -6.12 -5.02 -8.60
C PHE A 286 -7.23 -4.78 -7.56
N GLN A 287 -8.42 -4.26 -7.93
CA GLN A 287 -9.60 -4.27 -7.05
C GLN A 287 -10.83 -4.83 -7.78
N ALA A 288 -11.73 -5.50 -7.05
CA ALA A 288 -13.02 -5.94 -7.56
C ALA A 288 -14.13 -5.85 -6.50
N GLY A 289 -15.36 -5.60 -6.91
CA GLY A 289 -16.54 -5.63 -6.04
C GLY A 289 -17.21 -4.26 -5.83
N PRO A 290 -18.16 -4.16 -4.88
CA PRO A 290 -18.46 -5.14 -3.84
C PRO A 290 -19.61 -6.09 -4.24
N GLY A 291 -19.48 -7.35 -3.86
CA GLY A 291 -20.62 -8.29 -3.77
C GLY A 291 -21.09 -8.96 -5.07
N GLU A 292 -20.87 -8.38 -6.25
CA GLU A 292 -21.42 -8.92 -7.52
C GLU A 292 -20.41 -9.82 -8.27
N PRO A 293 -20.59 -11.16 -8.28
CA PRO A 293 -19.62 -12.07 -8.85
C PRO A 293 -19.65 -12.18 -10.37
N TRP A 294 -20.79 -11.84 -10.99
CA TRP A 294 -21.00 -12.04 -12.42
C TRP A 294 -20.05 -11.17 -13.27
N ILE A 295 -19.61 -10.02 -12.75
CA ILE A 295 -18.64 -9.13 -13.40
C ILE A 295 -17.26 -9.81 -13.45
N LEU A 296 -16.83 -10.36 -12.32
CA LEU A 296 -15.54 -11.04 -12.15
C LEU A 296 -15.51 -12.41 -12.85
N GLN A 297 -16.66 -13.10 -12.92
CA GLN A 297 -16.84 -14.28 -13.76
C GLN A 297 -16.83 -13.92 -15.26
N GLY A 298 -17.42 -12.78 -15.63
CA GLY A 298 -17.30 -12.21 -16.97
C GLY A 298 -15.84 -12.01 -17.36
N TYR A 299 -15.05 -11.35 -16.50
CA TYR A 299 -13.60 -11.19 -16.68
C TYR A 299 -12.92 -12.53 -16.96
N LEU A 300 -13.13 -13.56 -16.13
CA LEU A 300 -12.54 -14.88 -16.38
C LEU A 300 -12.94 -15.53 -17.70
N GLN A 301 -14.21 -15.41 -18.09
CA GLN A 301 -14.77 -16.16 -19.21
C GLN A 301 -14.50 -15.50 -20.56
N SER A 302 -14.27 -14.17 -20.59
CA SER A 302 -14.15 -13.41 -21.84
C SER A 302 -12.76 -12.84 -22.11
N VAL A 303 -11.95 -12.56 -21.09
CA VAL A 303 -10.73 -11.76 -21.26
C VAL A 303 -9.59 -12.59 -21.87
N PRO A 304 -9.03 -12.19 -23.05
CA PRO A 304 -7.99 -12.98 -23.74
C PRO A 304 -6.63 -12.95 -23.06
N HIS A 305 -6.30 -11.90 -22.29
CA HIS A 305 -4.99 -11.74 -21.66
C HIS A 305 -5.11 -11.42 -20.16
N PRO A 306 -5.60 -12.37 -19.33
CA PRO A 306 -5.88 -12.09 -17.93
C PRO A 306 -4.62 -11.83 -17.10
N PHE A 307 -4.65 -10.77 -16.29
CA PHE A 307 -3.63 -10.49 -15.28
C PHE A 307 -4.32 -9.85 -14.06
N SER A 308 -4.35 -10.56 -12.93
CA SER A 308 -5.12 -10.15 -11.75
C SER A 308 -4.47 -10.61 -10.45
N SER A 309 -4.72 -9.89 -9.35
CA SER A 309 -4.28 -10.31 -8.01
C SER A 309 -5.07 -9.62 -6.89
N VAL A 310 -5.80 -10.40 -6.10
CA VAL A 310 -6.49 -9.93 -4.88
C VAL A 310 -5.54 -9.37 -3.81
N ILE A 311 -4.23 -9.61 -3.93
CA ILE A 311 -3.23 -8.95 -3.07
C ILE A 311 -3.27 -7.43 -3.24
N GLY A 312 -3.49 -6.92 -4.46
CA GLY A 312 -3.67 -5.48 -4.69
C GLY A 312 -4.82 -4.93 -3.85
N GLN A 313 -5.97 -5.61 -3.91
CA GLN A 313 -7.17 -5.24 -3.18
C GLN A 313 -6.94 -5.22 -1.66
N GLU A 314 -6.21 -6.20 -1.12
CA GLU A 314 -5.87 -6.25 0.30
C GLU A 314 -4.91 -5.13 0.72
N ILE A 315 -3.95 -4.76 -0.14
CA ILE A 315 -3.03 -3.63 0.11
C ILE A 315 -3.80 -2.30 0.18
N PHE A 316 -4.74 -2.07 -0.74
CA PHE A 316 -5.64 -0.90 -0.71
C PHE A 316 -6.57 -0.91 0.50
N GLN A 317 -7.23 -2.05 0.81
CA GLN A 317 -8.10 -2.19 1.98
C GLN A 317 -7.36 -2.05 3.33
N ALA A 318 -6.06 -2.38 3.36
CA ALA A 318 -5.20 -2.20 4.53
C ALA A 318 -4.65 -0.75 4.69
N ASN A 319 -4.90 0.15 3.73
CA ASN A 319 -4.39 1.53 3.71
C ASN A 319 -2.85 1.60 3.77
N LEU A 320 -2.17 0.69 3.06
CA LEU A 320 -0.70 0.63 2.99
C LEU A 320 -0.11 1.55 1.91
N ILE A 321 -0.94 2.00 0.97
CA ILE A 321 -0.63 3.01 -0.06
C ILE A 321 -1.49 4.26 0.25
N ASP A 322 -0.99 5.44 -0.07
CA ASP A 322 -1.65 6.73 0.18
C ASP A 322 -2.42 7.32 -1.00
N SER A 323 -2.62 6.51 -2.04
CA SER A 323 -3.36 6.80 -3.27
C SER A 323 -4.67 6.01 -3.27
N ASP A 324 -5.64 6.51 -4.03
CA ASP A 324 -6.98 5.96 -4.26
C ASP A 324 -7.35 6.27 -5.72
N THR A 325 -8.46 5.73 -6.21
CA THR A 325 -8.89 5.90 -7.62
C THR A 325 -10.40 6.17 -7.70
N ASP A 326 -10.86 6.65 -8.85
CA ASP A 326 -12.30 6.81 -9.16
C ASP A 326 -13.15 5.56 -8.84
N PHE A 327 -12.58 4.35 -8.91
CA PHE A 327 -13.24 3.10 -8.49
C PHE A 327 -13.87 3.19 -7.10
N ARG A 328 -13.18 3.83 -6.16
CA ARG A 328 -13.69 4.03 -4.80
C ARG A 328 -14.97 4.86 -4.79
N ILE A 329 -15.11 5.84 -5.67
CA ILE A 329 -16.26 6.73 -5.68
C ILE A 329 -17.52 5.98 -6.11
N PHE A 330 -17.41 5.20 -7.19
CA PHE A 330 -18.49 4.34 -7.66
C PHE A 330 -18.83 3.24 -6.64
N ARG A 331 -17.83 2.68 -5.95
CA ARG A 331 -17.99 1.67 -4.90
C ARG A 331 -18.68 2.22 -3.64
N ASP A 332 -18.14 3.27 -3.02
CA ASP A 332 -18.52 3.72 -1.68
C ASP A 332 -19.74 4.66 -1.70
N TYR A 333 -19.79 5.59 -2.67
CA TYR A 333 -20.88 6.57 -2.80
C TYR A 333 -21.91 6.15 -3.85
N GLY A 334 -21.46 5.57 -4.97
CA GLY A 334 -22.33 5.05 -6.02
C GLY A 334 -23.05 3.75 -5.63
N LYS A 335 -22.46 2.97 -4.71
CA LYS A 335 -22.89 1.62 -4.32
C LYS A 335 -22.95 0.65 -5.51
N LEU A 336 -22.11 0.90 -6.51
CA LEU A 336 -21.95 0.06 -7.69
C LEU A 336 -20.85 -0.98 -7.42
N SER A 337 -20.95 -2.13 -8.07
CA SER A 337 -19.84 -3.10 -8.13
C SER A 337 -19.08 -2.94 -9.43
N GLY A 338 -17.76 -3.10 -9.38
CA GLY A 338 -16.93 -2.99 -10.57
C GLY A 338 -15.58 -3.68 -10.48
N LEU A 339 -14.74 -3.37 -11.45
CA LEU A 339 -13.34 -3.80 -11.55
C LEU A 339 -12.44 -2.56 -11.62
N ASP A 340 -11.24 -2.65 -11.04
CA ASP A 340 -10.21 -1.60 -11.09
C ASP A 340 -8.94 -2.18 -11.73
N MET A 341 -8.55 -1.64 -12.88
CA MET A 341 -7.51 -2.19 -13.75
C MET A 341 -6.47 -1.12 -14.07
N ALA A 342 -5.22 -1.31 -13.62
CA ALA A 342 -4.17 -0.30 -13.78
C ALA A 342 -2.88 -0.84 -14.39
N TYR A 343 -2.20 0.00 -15.15
CA TYR A 343 -0.78 -0.22 -15.46
C TYR A 343 0.07 0.00 -14.20
N VAL A 344 1.03 -0.90 -13.95
CA VAL A 344 1.87 -0.86 -12.73
C VAL A 344 3.37 -0.94 -12.99
N LYS A 345 3.79 -1.37 -14.18
CA LYS A 345 5.22 -1.48 -14.52
C LYS A 345 5.75 -0.11 -14.94
N ASN A 346 7.05 0.13 -14.71
CA ASN A 346 7.71 1.41 -15.00
C ASN A 346 7.08 2.62 -14.25
N GLY A 347 6.61 2.41 -13.01
CA GLY A 347 6.10 3.49 -12.14
C GLY A 347 7.09 4.60 -11.78
N TYR A 348 8.30 4.61 -12.36
CA TYR A 348 9.27 5.69 -12.20
C TYR A 348 8.78 7.00 -12.86
N VAL A 349 8.06 6.89 -13.98
CA VAL A 349 7.56 8.06 -14.75
C VAL A 349 6.23 8.60 -14.24
N TYR A 350 5.42 7.78 -13.56
CA TYR A 350 4.12 8.13 -12.98
C TYR A 350 4.16 9.48 -12.25
N HIS A 351 3.21 10.38 -12.48
CA HIS A 351 3.22 11.73 -11.88
C HIS A 351 4.47 12.59 -12.19
N THR A 352 5.10 12.46 -13.36
CA THR A 352 6.28 13.29 -13.76
C THR A 352 6.24 13.76 -15.22
N GLU A 353 7.11 14.73 -15.54
CA GLU A 353 7.40 15.23 -16.91
C GLU A 353 7.87 14.16 -17.92
N PHE A 354 8.12 12.93 -17.46
CA PHE A 354 8.55 11.77 -18.26
C PHE A 354 7.44 10.78 -18.57
N ASP A 355 6.23 10.95 -18.02
CA ASP A 355 5.08 10.15 -18.44
C ASP A 355 4.62 10.59 -19.84
N ARG A 356 5.32 10.07 -20.86
CA ARG A 356 5.18 10.41 -22.28
C ARG A 356 4.81 9.17 -23.08
N ILE A 357 4.29 9.38 -24.28
CA ILE A 357 3.94 8.30 -25.24
C ILE A 357 5.09 7.31 -25.44
N SER A 358 6.34 7.79 -25.43
CA SER A 358 7.56 6.97 -25.58
C SER A 358 7.82 6.01 -24.41
N ALA A 359 7.27 6.28 -23.22
CA ALA A 359 7.36 5.38 -22.07
C ALA A 359 6.40 4.17 -22.21
N ILE A 360 5.38 4.25 -23.08
CA ILE A 360 4.39 3.20 -23.33
C ILE A 360 4.83 2.34 -24.52
N SER A 361 5.47 1.21 -24.21
CA SER A 361 5.92 0.23 -25.19
C SER A 361 4.77 -0.33 -26.05
N GLN A 362 5.11 -0.81 -27.26
CA GLN A 362 4.14 -1.47 -28.14
C GLN A 362 3.49 -2.69 -27.48
N GLY A 363 2.21 -2.91 -27.77
CA GLY A 363 1.42 -4.03 -27.25
C GLY A 363 0.80 -3.82 -25.87
N VAL A 364 1.17 -2.75 -25.15
CA VAL A 364 0.59 -2.38 -23.85
C VAL A 364 -0.86 -1.94 -24.02
N ILE A 365 -1.11 -1.03 -24.95
CA ILE A 365 -2.45 -0.49 -25.22
C ILE A 365 -3.32 -1.56 -25.90
N GLN A 366 -2.72 -2.40 -26.75
CA GLN A 366 -3.39 -3.54 -27.37
C GLN A 366 -3.87 -4.55 -26.30
N HIS A 367 -3.03 -4.89 -25.32
CA HIS A 367 -3.39 -5.82 -24.24
C HIS A 367 -4.63 -5.35 -23.46
N THR A 368 -4.60 -4.12 -22.96
CA THR A 368 -5.74 -3.51 -22.27
C THR A 368 -6.95 -3.39 -23.19
N GLY A 369 -6.75 -3.00 -24.44
CA GLY A 369 -7.81 -2.80 -25.42
C GLY A 369 -8.56 -4.08 -25.79
N ASP A 370 -7.85 -5.17 -26.07
CA ASP A 370 -8.44 -6.48 -26.33
C ASP A 370 -9.22 -6.99 -25.12
N ASN A 371 -8.67 -6.78 -23.92
CA ASN A 371 -9.30 -7.14 -22.65
C ASN A 371 -10.58 -6.33 -22.39
N VAL A 372 -10.53 -5.01 -22.48
CA VAL A 372 -11.66 -4.08 -22.24
C VAL A 372 -12.76 -4.25 -23.29
N LEU A 373 -12.41 -4.33 -24.57
CA LEU A 373 -13.39 -4.53 -25.66
C LEU A 373 -14.14 -5.85 -25.51
N THR A 374 -13.42 -6.94 -25.19
CA THR A 374 -14.02 -8.27 -25.09
C THR A 374 -14.86 -8.41 -23.82
N LEU A 375 -14.37 -7.88 -22.68
CA LEU A 375 -15.12 -7.80 -21.44
C LEU A 375 -16.40 -6.98 -21.59
N THR A 376 -16.32 -5.80 -22.21
CA THR A 376 -17.48 -4.93 -22.45
C THR A 376 -18.55 -5.66 -23.26
N LYS A 377 -18.16 -6.32 -24.37
CA LYS A 377 -19.08 -7.14 -25.18
C LYS A 377 -19.73 -8.27 -24.36
N ALA A 378 -18.98 -8.92 -23.47
CA ALA A 378 -19.48 -10.01 -22.64
C ALA A 378 -20.45 -9.53 -21.55
N LEU A 379 -20.11 -8.48 -20.79
CA LEU A 379 -20.97 -7.95 -19.72
C LEU A 379 -22.28 -7.38 -20.26
N VAL A 380 -22.23 -6.65 -21.38
CA VAL A 380 -23.41 -6.09 -22.06
C VAL A 380 -24.36 -7.17 -22.58
N SER A 381 -23.80 -8.32 -22.98
CA SER A 381 -24.55 -9.48 -23.48
C SER A 381 -25.00 -10.45 -22.36
N SER A 382 -24.65 -10.15 -21.10
CA SER A 382 -24.98 -11.01 -19.96
C SER A 382 -26.42 -10.77 -19.49
N SER A 383 -27.17 -11.84 -19.22
CA SER A 383 -28.49 -11.75 -18.59
C SER A 383 -28.45 -11.13 -17.18
N HIS A 384 -27.30 -11.25 -16.48
CA HIS A 384 -27.11 -10.70 -15.14
C HIS A 384 -27.11 -9.16 -15.08
N ILE A 385 -27.00 -8.45 -16.20
CA ILE A 385 -27.16 -6.98 -16.20
C ILE A 385 -28.62 -6.57 -15.97
N VAL A 386 -29.58 -7.38 -16.41
CA VAL A 386 -31.02 -7.10 -16.24
C VAL A 386 -31.44 -7.36 -14.79
N GLU A 387 -31.14 -8.57 -14.33
CA GLU A 387 -31.36 -9.04 -12.96
C GLU A 387 -30.01 -9.42 -12.31
N PRO A 388 -29.30 -8.45 -11.70
CA PRO A 388 -28.09 -8.75 -10.95
C PRO A 388 -28.43 -9.69 -9.78
N PRO A 389 -27.64 -10.77 -9.57
CA PRO A 389 -27.92 -11.78 -8.57
C PRO A 389 -27.84 -11.18 -7.16
N LYS A 390 -28.99 -11.04 -6.50
CA LYS A 390 -29.12 -10.45 -5.15
C LYS A 390 -28.32 -11.22 -4.09
N GLN A 391 -27.02 -10.96 -3.95
CA GLN A 391 -26.18 -11.47 -2.87
C GLN A 391 -25.95 -10.40 -1.80
N LYS A 392 -26.04 -10.81 -0.54
CA LYS A 392 -26.00 -9.92 0.63
C LYS A 392 -24.60 -9.66 1.18
N GLU A 393 -23.57 -10.31 0.63
CA GLU A 393 -22.31 -10.50 1.35
C GLU A 393 -21.13 -9.72 0.75
N LYS A 394 -20.33 -9.12 1.63
CA LYS A 394 -19.18 -8.29 1.27
C LYS A 394 -17.98 -9.16 0.87
N ASN A 395 -17.38 -8.83 -0.28
CA ASN A 395 -16.01 -9.21 -0.69
C ASN A 395 -15.59 -10.67 -0.37
N GLN A 396 -16.38 -11.64 -0.84
CA GLN A 396 -16.12 -13.07 -0.63
C GLN A 396 -15.41 -13.76 -1.80
N TRP A 397 -14.53 -13.08 -2.55
CA TRP A 397 -13.95 -13.63 -3.77
C TRP A 397 -12.43 -13.59 -3.74
N VAL A 398 -11.82 -14.74 -4.01
CA VAL A 398 -10.38 -14.88 -4.24
C VAL A 398 -10.17 -14.84 -5.75
N PHE A 399 -9.28 -13.97 -6.23
CA PHE A 399 -8.95 -13.88 -7.65
C PHE A 399 -7.45 -13.66 -7.85
N TYR A 400 -6.87 -14.37 -8.81
CA TYR A 400 -5.46 -14.22 -9.17
C TYR A 400 -5.14 -14.85 -10.52
N ASP A 401 -4.09 -14.36 -11.17
CA ASP A 401 -3.45 -15.00 -12.30
C ASP A 401 -2.38 -16.03 -11.86
N PHE A 402 -2.36 -17.18 -12.53
CA PHE A 402 -1.32 -18.20 -12.40
C PHE A 402 -0.23 -18.02 -13.47
N MET A 403 0.80 -17.23 -13.11
CA MET A 403 2.04 -17.05 -13.88
C MET A 403 1.91 -16.39 -15.26
N GLY A 404 0.81 -15.68 -15.53
CA GLY A 404 0.50 -15.07 -16.81
C GLY A 404 -0.06 -16.06 -17.84
N PHE A 405 -0.60 -17.20 -17.41
CA PHE A 405 -1.20 -18.20 -18.31
C PHE A 405 -2.73 -18.22 -18.26
N PHE A 406 -3.32 -18.09 -17.08
CA PHE A 406 -4.77 -18.09 -16.87
C PHE A 406 -5.12 -17.53 -15.49
N ALA A 407 -6.29 -16.91 -15.38
CA ALA A 407 -6.81 -16.47 -14.09
C ALA A 407 -7.72 -17.50 -13.42
N ILE A 408 -7.72 -17.47 -12.10
CA ILE A 408 -8.49 -18.32 -11.18
C ILE A 408 -9.34 -17.39 -10.32
N VAL A 409 -10.65 -17.69 -10.21
CA VAL A 409 -11.59 -17.00 -9.32
C VAL A 409 -12.45 -18.04 -8.62
N TYR A 410 -12.66 -17.88 -7.31
CA TYR A 410 -13.62 -18.68 -6.55
C TYR A 410 -14.13 -17.95 -5.30
N PRO A 411 -15.33 -18.29 -4.80
CA PRO A 411 -15.80 -17.89 -3.47
C PRO A 411 -14.81 -18.28 -2.37
N ILE A 412 -14.56 -17.37 -1.42
CA ILE A 412 -13.65 -17.57 -0.28
C ILE A 412 -14.00 -18.81 0.54
N LEU A 413 -15.27 -19.23 0.56
CA LEU A 413 -15.72 -20.50 1.15
C LEU A 413 -15.01 -21.72 0.54
N TYR A 414 -14.86 -21.79 -0.78
CA TYR A 414 -14.10 -22.89 -1.41
C TYR A 414 -12.61 -22.80 -1.12
N GLY A 415 -12.08 -21.57 -0.95
CA GLY A 415 -10.73 -21.35 -0.43
C GLY A 415 -10.56 -21.94 0.98
N ILE A 416 -11.48 -21.62 1.89
CA ILE A 416 -11.51 -22.15 3.27
C ILE A 416 -11.60 -23.69 3.25
N ILE A 417 -12.46 -24.27 2.40
CA ILE A 417 -12.60 -25.73 2.25
C ILE A 417 -11.29 -26.35 1.70
N ALA A 418 -10.72 -25.80 0.63
CA ALA A 418 -9.47 -26.29 0.04
C ALA A 418 -8.30 -26.23 1.04
N ASN A 419 -8.19 -25.11 1.77
CA ASN A 419 -7.22 -24.91 2.84
C ASN A 419 -7.41 -25.95 3.96
N GLY A 420 -8.65 -26.18 4.41
CA GLY A 420 -8.98 -27.19 5.40
C GLY A 420 -8.64 -28.62 4.95
N ILE A 421 -8.91 -28.96 3.68
CA ILE A 421 -8.59 -30.28 3.10
C ILE A 421 -7.08 -30.50 3.09
N ILE A 422 -6.28 -29.56 2.55
CA ILE A 422 -4.82 -29.77 2.47
C ILE A 422 -4.16 -29.81 3.85
N ILE A 423 -4.62 -28.97 4.79
CA ILE A 423 -4.17 -29.00 6.20
C ILE A 423 -4.52 -30.36 6.83
N GLY A 424 -5.74 -30.86 6.62
CA GLY A 424 -6.17 -32.17 7.09
C GLY A 424 -5.33 -33.32 6.54
N LEU A 425 -5.04 -33.31 5.23
CA LEU A 425 -4.19 -34.31 4.57
C LEU A 425 -2.75 -34.32 5.10
N VAL A 426 -2.17 -33.14 5.35
CA VAL A 426 -0.85 -33.01 6.00
C VAL A 426 -0.89 -33.56 7.42
N ILE A 427 -1.87 -33.16 8.25
CA ILE A 427 -1.99 -33.61 9.63
C ILE A 427 -2.17 -35.13 9.71
N VAL A 428 -3.05 -35.72 8.90
CA VAL A 428 -3.26 -37.18 8.84
C VAL A 428 -1.98 -37.90 8.41
N THR A 429 -1.23 -37.36 7.46
CA THR A 429 0.05 -37.92 7.02
C THR A 429 1.10 -37.91 8.15
N VAL A 430 1.22 -36.79 8.87
CA VAL A 430 2.14 -36.64 10.00
C VAL A 430 1.77 -37.60 11.13
N ILE A 431 0.49 -37.66 11.51
CA ILE A 431 -0.01 -38.60 12.54
C ILE A 431 0.27 -40.05 12.13
N ALA A 432 0.02 -40.42 10.87
CA ALA A 432 0.30 -41.77 10.38
C ALA A 432 1.79 -42.13 10.43
N ARG A 433 2.71 -41.18 10.19
CA ARG A 433 4.17 -41.38 10.32
C ARG A 433 4.63 -41.51 11.77
N ILE A 434 4.06 -40.72 12.68
CA ILE A 434 4.30 -40.85 14.13
C ILE A 434 3.79 -42.21 14.63
N TRP A 435 2.58 -42.61 14.24
CA TRP A 435 1.99 -43.90 14.64
C TRP A 435 2.78 -45.10 14.11
N ARG A 436 3.27 -45.01 12.86
CA ARG A 436 4.23 -45.97 12.26
C ARG A 436 5.65 -45.87 12.84
N ARG A 437 5.88 -45.04 13.85
CA ARG A 437 7.17 -44.81 14.53
C ARG A 437 8.31 -44.39 13.59
N THR A 438 8.00 -43.68 12.50
CA THR A 438 9.00 -43.13 11.57
C THR A 438 9.86 -42.05 12.26
N TYR A 439 9.25 -41.27 13.15
CA TYR A 439 9.91 -40.30 14.04
C TYR A 439 9.01 -39.99 15.25
N SER A 440 9.52 -39.27 16.26
CA SER A 440 8.76 -38.89 17.45
C SER A 440 8.22 -37.45 17.41
N LEU A 441 7.26 -37.13 18.29
CA LEU A 441 6.83 -35.75 18.53
C LEU A 441 7.98 -34.83 18.99
N LEU A 442 8.95 -35.38 19.73
CA LEU A 442 10.15 -34.64 20.15
C LEU A 442 11.03 -34.27 18.95
N ASP A 443 11.14 -35.14 17.94
CA ASP A 443 11.91 -34.82 16.72
C ASP A 443 11.26 -33.69 15.91
N LEU A 444 9.92 -33.66 15.81
CA LEU A 444 9.18 -32.53 15.23
C LEU A 444 9.41 -31.24 16.03
N PHE A 445 9.28 -31.29 17.37
CA PHE A 445 9.50 -30.11 18.22
C PHE A 445 10.92 -29.54 18.07
N LEU A 446 11.94 -30.41 18.07
CA LEU A 446 13.32 -30.00 17.82
C LEU A 446 13.50 -29.43 16.41
N ALA A 447 12.84 -29.99 15.39
CA ALA A 447 12.86 -29.43 14.05
C ALA A 447 12.18 -28.06 13.96
N ILE A 448 11.09 -27.81 14.69
CA ILE A 448 10.48 -26.46 14.80
C ILE A 448 11.50 -25.48 15.41
N LEU A 449 12.18 -25.86 16.50
CA LEU A 449 13.23 -25.02 17.11
C LEU A 449 14.39 -24.73 16.14
N HIS A 450 14.76 -25.68 15.26
CA HIS A 450 15.74 -25.42 14.20
C HIS A 450 15.27 -24.32 13.23
N HIS A 451 13.99 -24.30 12.83
CA HIS A 451 13.45 -23.23 11.96
C HIS A 451 13.34 -21.88 12.68
N MET A 452 12.96 -21.89 13.97
CA MET A 452 12.97 -20.67 14.79
C MET A 452 14.38 -20.08 14.89
N LEU A 453 15.41 -20.93 15.06
CA LEU A 453 16.80 -20.50 15.04
C LEU A 453 17.20 -19.91 13.67
N VAL A 454 16.74 -20.49 12.55
CA VAL A 454 16.94 -19.91 11.21
C VAL A 454 16.38 -18.50 11.13
N VAL A 455 15.13 -18.27 11.56
CA VAL A 455 14.51 -16.93 11.55
C VAL A 455 15.30 -15.94 12.41
N VAL A 456 15.77 -16.36 13.59
CA VAL A 456 16.60 -15.51 14.48
C VAL A 456 17.94 -15.15 13.82
N VAL A 457 18.62 -16.11 13.18
CA VAL A 457 19.89 -15.86 12.48
C VAL A 457 19.68 -14.95 11.27
N MET A 458 18.63 -15.18 10.48
CA MET A 458 18.27 -14.30 9.36
C MET A 458 17.98 -12.88 9.84
N ALA A 459 17.17 -12.70 10.88
CA ALA A 459 16.88 -11.38 11.46
C ALA A 459 18.14 -10.67 12.00
N ALA A 460 19.09 -11.41 12.59
CA ALA A 460 20.38 -10.86 13.00
C ALA A 460 21.22 -10.39 11.80
N VAL A 461 21.25 -11.15 10.71
CA VAL A 461 21.92 -10.74 9.46
C VAL A 461 21.20 -9.55 8.81
N SER A 462 19.87 -9.48 8.84
CA SER A 462 19.08 -8.32 8.38
C SER A 462 19.43 -7.06 9.16
N ALA A 463 19.51 -7.15 10.49
CA ALA A 463 19.90 -6.03 11.34
C ALA A 463 21.34 -5.57 11.08
N LEU A 464 22.27 -6.50 10.83
CA LEU A 464 23.65 -6.18 10.45
C LEU A 464 23.72 -5.50 9.07
N LEU A 465 23.00 -6.01 8.07
CA LEU A 465 22.93 -5.40 6.74
C LEU A 465 22.36 -3.98 6.80
N PHE A 466 21.27 -3.79 7.56
CA PHE A 466 20.71 -2.46 7.80
C PHE A 466 21.73 -1.51 8.44
N ALA A 467 22.44 -1.96 9.47
CA ALA A 467 23.47 -1.16 10.13
C ALA A 467 24.61 -0.77 9.17
N VAL A 468 25.08 -1.68 8.32
CA VAL A 468 26.09 -1.42 7.27
C VAL A 468 25.57 -0.40 6.26
N ILE A 469 24.37 -0.61 5.70
CA ILE A 469 23.76 0.29 4.70
C ILE A 469 23.55 1.69 5.28
N HIS A 470 23.10 1.79 6.53
CA HIS A 470 22.92 3.05 7.24
C HIS A 470 24.26 3.76 7.50
N PHE A 471 25.26 3.03 8.01
CA PHE A 471 26.59 3.58 8.31
C PHE A 471 27.27 4.15 7.05
N PHE A 472 27.21 3.44 5.93
CA PHE A 472 27.76 3.91 4.64
C PHE A 472 26.81 4.82 3.85
N LYS A 473 25.63 5.18 4.40
CA LYS A 473 24.59 6.02 3.76
C LYS A 473 24.12 5.51 2.39
N LEU A 474 24.14 4.19 2.19
CA LEU A 474 23.81 3.50 0.93
C LEU A 474 22.31 3.34 0.68
N HIS A 475 21.45 4.11 1.36
CA HIS A 475 19.99 4.02 1.21
C HIS A 475 19.55 4.19 -0.26
N MET A 476 18.59 3.38 -0.70
CA MET A 476 18.03 3.32 -2.06
C MET A 476 19.01 2.84 -3.15
N PHE A 477 20.15 2.20 -2.83
CA PHE A 477 21.16 1.79 -3.83
C PHE A 477 20.60 0.96 -5.01
N TRP A 478 19.50 0.26 -4.79
CA TRP A 478 18.78 -0.58 -5.75
C TRP A 478 17.79 0.20 -6.64
N TYR A 479 17.45 1.46 -6.35
CA TYR A 479 16.37 2.18 -7.04
C TYR A 479 16.59 2.33 -8.55
N ALA A 480 17.77 2.79 -8.98
CA ALA A 480 18.12 2.81 -10.40
C ALA A 480 18.67 1.47 -10.93
N THR A 481 18.81 0.43 -10.10
CA THR A 481 19.41 -0.86 -10.51
C THR A 481 18.83 -1.99 -9.65
N PRO A 482 17.57 -2.41 -9.89
CA PRO A 482 16.80 -3.25 -8.96
C PRO A 482 17.40 -4.62 -8.71
N TRP A 483 18.15 -5.17 -9.66
CA TRP A 483 18.79 -6.48 -9.51
C TRP A 483 19.79 -6.54 -8.33
N LEU A 484 20.30 -5.39 -7.86
CA LEU A 484 21.18 -5.33 -6.68
C LEU A 484 20.50 -5.78 -5.38
N LEU A 485 19.16 -5.84 -5.33
CA LEU A 485 18.40 -6.47 -4.25
C LEU A 485 18.79 -7.95 -4.05
N VAL A 486 19.12 -8.66 -5.15
CA VAL A 486 19.45 -10.09 -5.12
C VAL A 486 20.77 -10.35 -4.36
N PRO A 487 21.94 -9.80 -4.73
CA PRO A 487 23.19 -10.06 -4.02
C PRO A 487 23.29 -9.44 -2.62
N VAL A 488 22.57 -8.35 -2.33
CA VAL A 488 22.67 -7.64 -1.03
C VAL A 488 21.64 -8.11 -0.02
N TYR A 489 20.43 -8.46 -0.45
CA TYR A 489 19.36 -8.85 0.47
C TYR A 489 18.92 -10.30 0.32
N MET A 490 18.61 -10.77 -0.89
CA MET A 490 18.04 -12.13 -1.05
C MET A 490 19.08 -13.25 -0.87
N ILE A 491 20.28 -13.11 -1.45
CA ILE A 491 21.36 -14.09 -1.30
C ILE A 491 21.82 -14.18 0.17
N PRO A 492 22.08 -13.08 0.91
CA PRO A 492 22.53 -13.19 2.30
C PRO A 492 21.49 -13.83 3.23
N MET A 493 20.21 -13.55 3.04
CA MET A 493 19.14 -14.25 3.77
C MET A 493 19.14 -15.75 3.47
N THR A 494 19.25 -16.13 2.19
CA THR A 494 19.29 -17.53 1.76
C THR A 494 20.54 -18.24 2.29
N VAL A 495 21.70 -17.57 2.28
CA VAL A 495 22.97 -18.09 2.82
C VAL A 495 22.92 -18.25 4.34
N ALA A 496 22.36 -17.29 5.07
CA ALA A 496 22.18 -17.37 6.53
C ALA A 496 21.31 -18.57 6.91
N ALA A 497 20.18 -18.75 6.19
CA ALA A 497 19.25 -19.84 6.39
C ALA A 497 19.87 -21.21 6.05
N LEU A 498 20.50 -21.31 4.87
CA LEU A 498 21.15 -22.54 4.39
C LEU A 498 22.34 -22.94 5.28
N THR A 499 23.19 -21.98 5.70
CA THR A 499 24.32 -22.24 6.60
C THR A 499 23.83 -22.81 7.93
N THR A 500 22.77 -22.23 8.49
CA THR A 500 22.19 -22.69 9.76
C THR A 500 21.67 -24.13 9.64
N HIS A 501 20.87 -24.44 8.61
CA HIS A 501 20.42 -25.82 8.38
C HIS A 501 21.57 -26.79 8.06
N VAL A 502 22.60 -26.36 7.33
CA VAL A 502 23.77 -27.20 7.02
C VAL A 502 24.56 -27.52 8.28
N VAL A 503 24.79 -26.56 9.20
CA VAL A 503 25.45 -26.80 10.49
C VAL A 503 24.64 -27.75 11.37
N ILE A 504 23.32 -27.53 11.46
CA ILE A 504 22.39 -28.42 12.18
C ILE A 504 22.41 -29.83 11.57
N ALA A 505 22.35 -29.94 10.24
CA ALA A 505 22.42 -31.20 9.52
C ALA A 505 23.75 -31.92 9.81
N MET A 506 24.90 -31.23 9.75
CA MET A 506 26.21 -31.81 10.10
C MET A 506 26.24 -32.38 11.52
N ARG A 507 25.72 -31.64 12.51
CA ARG A 507 25.62 -32.10 13.90
C ARG A 507 24.66 -33.29 14.05
N ASN A 508 23.60 -33.35 13.25
CA ASN A 508 22.55 -34.37 13.32
C ASN A 508 22.70 -35.51 12.29
N ARG A 509 23.81 -35.63 11.55
CA ARG A 509 24.04 -36.65 10.50
C ARG A 509 23.86 -38.11 10.92
N ARG A 510 23.81 -38.40 12.22
CA ARG A 510 23.60 -39.74 12.79
C ARG A 510 22.12 -40.04 13.12
N LYS A 511 21.20 -39.07 13.06
CA LYS A 511 19.77 -39.30 13.26
C LYS A 511 19.15 -39.91 12.00
N HIS A 512 18.59 -41.10 12.14
CA HIS A 512 17.72 -41.70 11.13
C HIS A 512 16.51 -40.77 10.87
N ASN A 513 16.01 -40.73 9.63
CA ASN A 513 14.82 -39.97 9.23
C ASN A 513 14.85 -38.44 9.43
N ALA A 514 16.01 -37.81 9.63
CA ALA A 514 16.10 -36.35 9.81
C ALA A 514 15.54 -35.53 8.61
N GLU A 515 15.67 -36.04 7.38
CA GLU A 515 15.11 -35.42 6.17
C GLU A 515 13.58 -35.32 6.25
N ILE A 516 12.89 -36.45 6.43
CA ILE A 516 11.42 -36.51 6.44
C ILE A 516 10.82 -35.73 7.62
N VAL A 517 11.49 -35.67 8.77
CA VAL A 517 11.12 -34.81 9.91
C VAL A 517 11.16 -33.33 9.51
N HIS A 518 12.21 -32.89 8.82
CA HIS A 518 12.36 -31.49 8.40
C HIS A 518 11.40 -31.10 7.26
N TYR A 519 11.07 -32.04 6.38
CA TYR A 519 10.06 -31.88 5.34
C TYR A 519 8.64 -31.77 5.94
N ASP A 520 8.28 -32.66 6.87
CA ASP A 520 6.99 -32.59 7.55
C ASP A 520 6.86 -31.35 8.43
N THR A 521 7.97 -30.90 9.02
CA THR A 521 7.99 -29.63 9.78
C THR A 521 7.76 -28.43 8.85
N SER A 522 8.32 -28.39 7.64
CA SER A 522 8.04 -27.27 6.73
C SER A 522 6.61 -27.30 6.18
N LEU A 523 6.04 -28.48 5.92
CA LEU A 523 4.60 -28.64 5.66
C LEU A 523 3.74 -28.09 6.81
N LEU A 524 4.07 -28.41 8.07
CA LEU A 524 3.33 -27.93 9.25
C LEU A 524 3.45 -26.41 9.44
N ILE A 525 4.61 -25.81 9.17
CA ILE A 525 4.80 -24.35 9.22
C ILE A 525 3.92 -23.66 8.16
N TRP A 526 3.88 -24.19 6.93
CA TRP A 526 2.98 -23.69 5.89
C TRP A 526 1.50 -23.89 6.25
N CYS A 527 1.13 -25.02 6.87
CA CYS A 527 -0.22 -25.24 7.37
C CYS A 527 -0.62 -24.24 8.47
N ALA A 528 0.29 -23.89 9.39
CA ALA A 528 0.06 -22.90 10.43
C ALA A 528 -0.12 -21.49 9.83
N ALA A 529 0.69 -21.11 8.85
CA ALA A 529 0.55 -19.85 8.12
C ALA A 529 -0.78 -19.81 7.33
N LEU A 530 -1.11 -20.87 6.61
CA LEU A 530 -2.35 -20.99 5.84
C LEU A 530 -3.58 -20.92 6.75
N LEU A 531 -3.55 -21.64 7.88
CA LEU A 531 -4.61 -21.61 8.89
C LEU A 531 -4.79 -20.20 9.48
N PHE A 532 -3.69 -19.52 9.82
CA PHE A 532 -3.75 -18.14 10.32
C PHE A 532 -4.42 -17.19 9.32
N LEU A 533 -3.99 -17.19 8.06
CA LEU A 533 -4.58 -16.34 7.01
C LEU A 533 -6.06 -16.69 6.78
N THR A 534 -6.41 -17.99 6.79
CA THR A 534 -7.78 -18.48 6.64
C THR A 534 -8.68 -18.01 7.80
N ILE A 535 -8.21 -18.11 9.05
CA ILE A 535 -8.93 -17.63 10.25
C ILE A 535 -9.10 -16.11 10.21
N LYS A 536 -8.14 -15.37 9.64
CA LYS A 536 -8.23 -13.91 9.46
C LYS A 536 -9.12 -13.49 8.27
N GLY A 537 -9.64 -14.42 7.49
CA GLY A 537 -10.44 -14.12 6.30
C GLY A 537 -9.64 -13.46 5.18
N ILE A 538 -8.31 -13.64 5.18
CA ILE A 538 -7.40 -13.06 4.19
C ILE A 538 -7.47 -13.89 2.91
N ALA A 539 -7.94 -13.28 1.82
CA ALA A 539 -8.08 -13.90 0.52
C ALA A 539 -6.72 -14.34 -0.06
N SER A 540 -5.64 -13.59 0.18
CA SER A 540 -4.28 -13.94 -0.26
C SER A 540 -3.70 -15.25 0.32
N ALA A 541 -4.43 -15.93 1.22
CA ALA A 541 -4.16 -17.31 1.62
C ALA A 541 -3.92 -18.27 0.43
N TYR A 542 -4.50 -18.00 -0.74
CA TYR A 542 -4.28 -18.79 -1.96
C TYR A 542 -2.81 -18.91 -2.37
N PHE A 543 -1.98 -17.91 -2.07
CA PHE A 543 -0.55 -17.93 -2.36
C PHE A 543 0.15 -19.06 -1.60
N ILE A 544 -0.17 -19.18 -0.30
CA ILE A 544 0.34 -20.24 0.57
C ILE A 544 -0.28 -21.60 0.20
N LEU A 545 -1.56 -21.64 -0.18
CA LEU A 545 -2.21 -22.85 -0.69
C LEU A 545 -1.46 -23.43 -1.91
N ASN A 546 -1.15 -22.62 -2.91
CA ASN A 546 -0.42 -23.07 -4.10
C ASN A 546 0.96 -23.63 -3.74
N ILE A 547 1.73 -22.93 -2.90
CA ILE A 547 3.03 -23.40 -2.41
C ILE A 547 2.89 -24.76 -1.68
N LEU A 548 1.91 -24.88 -0.79
CA LEU A 548 1.68 -26.08 0.01
C LEU A 548 1.25 -27.27 -0.86
N LEU A 549 0.37 -27.06 -1.85
CA LEU A 549 -0.10 -28.10 -2.77
C LEU A 549 1.08 -28.73 -3.55
N PHE A 550 1.94 -27.92 -4.15
CA PHE A 550 3.11 -28.41 -4.90
C PHE A 550 4.17 -29.05 -3.99
N HIS A 551 4.41 -28.51 -2.78
CA HIS A 551 5.33 -29.13 -1.80
C HIS A 551 4.80 -30.48 -1.30
N PHE A 552 3.48 -30.64 -1.13
CA PHE A 552 2.82 -31.88 -0.73
C PHE A 552 2.77 -32.93 -1.86
N LEU A 553 2.73 -32.51 -3.12
CA LEU A 553 2.63 -33.38 -4.31
C LEU A 553 3.74 -34.45 -4.40
N ARG A 554 4.89 -34.20 -3.75
CA ARG A 554 5.96 -35.19 -3.53
C ARG A 554 5.41 -36.54 -3.03
N ILE A 555 4.47 -36.53 -2.10
CA ILE A 555 3.99 -37.74 -1.40
C ILE A 555 3.22 -38.69 -2.32
N PRO A 556 2.15 -38.27 -3.03
CA PRO A 556 1.46 -39.15 -3.98
C PRO A 556 2.39 -39.60 -5.12
N ILE A 557 3.33 -38.77 -5.58
CA ILE A 557 4.30 -39.20 -6.59
C ILE A 557 5.17 -40.36 -6.09
N PHE A 558 5.64 -40.35 -4.82
CA PHE A 558 6.37 -41.49 -4.27
C PHE A 558 5.55 -42.78 -4.24
N PHE A 559 4.25 -42.70 -3.94
CA PHE A 559 3.33 -43.84 -3.98
C PHE A 559 3.13 -44.36 -5.41
N VAL A 560 3.00 -43.48 -6.40
CA VAL A 560 2.90 -43.87 -7.82
C VAL A 560 4.20 -44.53 -8.32
N LEU A 561 5.36 -43.95 -8.04
CA LEU A 561 6.65 -44.52 -8.43
C LEU A 561 6.88 -45.92 -7.82
N GLN A 562 6.46 -46.14 -6.56
CA GLN A 562 6.47 -47.46 -5.92
C GLN A 562 5.63 -48.48 -6.69
N ARG A 563 4.47 -48.07 -7.23
CA ARG A 563 3.57 -48.96 -7.96
C ARG A 563 4.13 -49.40 -9.32
N PHE A 564 4.92 -48.56 -9.98
CA PHE A 564 5.54 -48.83 -11.29
C PHE A 564 6.88 -49.61 -11.20
N GLY A 565 7.15 -50.29 -10.08
CA GLY A 565 8.32 -51.17 -9.97
C GLY A 565 9.66 -50.46 -9.76
N VAL A 566 9.66 -49.13 -9.63
CA VAL A 566 10.82 -48.43 -9.05
C VAL A 566 10.92 -48.92 -7.60
N ARG A 567 11.96 -49.71 -7.30
CA ARG A 567 12.22 -50.26 -5.95
C ARG A 567 12.62 -49.15 -4.97
N LEU A 568 11.61 -48.39 -4.58
CA LEU A 568 11.62 -47.47 -3.47
C LEU A 568 11.31 -48.28 -2.21
N ASP A 569 12.36 -48.97 -1.72
CA ASP A 569 12.46 -49.34 -0.30
C ASP A 569 12.01 -48.15 0.57
N PRO A 570 11.57 -48.35 1.83
CA PRO A 570 11.17 -47.24 2.72
C PRO A 570 12.26 -46.19 3.00
N VAL A 571 13.47 -46.39 2.46
CA VAL A 571 14.47 -45.34 2.22
C VAL A 571 14.74 -45.28 0.71
N SER A 572 14.09 -44.34 0.02
CA SER A 572 14.40 -44.00 -1.37
C SER A 572 15.87 -43.59 -1.51
N THR A 573 16.50 -43.85 -2.67
CA THR A 573 17.88 -43.38 -2.87
C THR A 573 17.90 -41.84 -2.76
N PRO A 574 18.92 -41.24 -2.08
CA PRO A 574 18.99 -39.80 -1.86
C PRO A 574 18.78 -38.95 -3.12
N ARG A 575 19.33 -39.38 -4.27
CA ARG A 575 19.13 -38.69 -5.56
C ARG A 575 17.69 -38.73 -6.05
N VAL A 576 16.98 -39.85 -5.96
CA VAL A 576 15.56 -39.88 -6.37
C VAL A 576 14.73 -38.95 -5.47
N THR A 577 15.01 -38.95 -4.16
CA THR A 577 14.40 -38.00 -3.21
C THR A 577 14.61 -36.54 -3.64
N PHE A 578 15.85 -36.20 -3.98
CA PHE A 578 16.25 -34.86 -4.43
C PHE A 578 15.56 -34.45 -5.74
N TYR A 579 15.71 -35.24 -6.81
CA TYR A 579 15.13 -34.89 -8.11
C TYR A 579 13.61 -34.90 -8.11
N THR A 580 12.95 -35.85 -7.44
CA THR A 580 11.48 -35.84 -7.30
C THR A 580 11.01 -34.57 -6.59
N GLN A 581 11.65 -34.16 -5.49
CA GLN A 581 11.26 -32.93 -4.80
C GLN A 581 11.54 -31.67 -5.64
N VAL A 582 12.72 -31.54 -6.25
CA VAL A 582 13.03 -30.39 -7.12
C VAL A 582 11.99 -30.26 -8.23
N MET A 583 11.61 -31.37 -8.89
CA MET A 583 10.59 -31.36 -9.94
C MET A 583 9.18 -31.01 -9.43
N CYS A 584 8.77 -31.51 -8.26
CA CYS A 584 7.50 -31.11 -7.63
C CYS A 584 7.47 -29.62 -7.29
N LEU A 585 8.62 -29.02 -7.00
CA LEU A 585 8.76 -27.64 -6.58
C LEU A 585 8.98 -26.64 -7.71
N LEU A 586 9.32 -27.07 -8.93
CA LEU A 586 9.50 -26.13 -10.05
C LEU A 586 8.27 -25.22 -10.26
N PRO A 587 7.00 -25.70 -10.24
CA PRO A 587 5.84 -24.82 -10.37
C PRO A 587 5.70 -23.83 -9.20
N ALA A 588 5.93 -24.27 -7.97
CA ALA A 588 5.91 -23.40 -6.79
C ALA A 588 7.01 -22.32 -6.83
N ILE A 589 8.23 -22.70 -7.23
CA ILE A 589 9.36 -21.78 -7.36
C ILE A 589 9.13 -20.79 -8.51
N ALA A 590 8.56 -21.24 -9.63
CA ALA A 590 8.23 -20.40 -10.76
C ALA A 590 7.13 -19.38 -10.41
N TYR A 591 6.05 -19.84 -9.76
CA TYR A 591 5.00 -18.98 -9.24
C TYR A 591 5.51 -18.01 -8.18
N PHE A 592 6.42 -18.46 -7.31
CA PHE A 592 7.09 -17.63 -6.31
C PHE A 592 7.93 -16.51 -6.96
N PHE A 593 8.76 -16.83 -7.96
CA PHE A 593 9.54 -15.83 -8.70
C PHE A 593 8.65 -14.83 -9.45
N TYR A 594 7.55 -15.30 -10.03
CA TYR A 594 6.57 -14.44 -10.71
C TYR A 594 6.00 -13.39 -9.74
N MET A 595 5.57 -13.81 -8.55
CA MET A 595 5.04 -12.90 -7.54
C MET A 595 6.11 -11.97 -6.97
N VAL A 596 7.34 -12.44 -6.75
CA VAL A 596 8.47 -11.57 -6.35
C VAL A 596 8.77 -10.52 -7.42
N LYS A 597 8.72 -10.86 -8.70
CA LYS A 597 8.88 -9.89 -9.80
C LYS A 597 7.81 -8.81 -9.74
N VAL A 598 6.53 -9.17 -9.65
CA VAL A 598 5.41 -8.20 -9.55
C VAL A 598 5.59 -7.27 -8.35
N LEU A 599 5.99 -7.82 -7.19
CA LEU A 599 6.28 -7.01 -6.00
C LEU A 599 7.47 -6.07 -6.21
N VAL A 600 8.56 -6.50 -6.86
CA VAL A 600 9.73 -5.65 -7.13
C VAL A 600 9.40 -4.55 -8.15
N ASP A 601 8.75 -4.89 -9.26
CA ASP A 601 8.35 -3.95 -10.32
C ASP A 601 7.42 -2.84 -9.77
N PHE A 602 6.59 -3.16 -8.76
CA PHE A 602 5.70 -2.22 -8.07
C PHE A 602 6.39 -1.43 -6.93
N PHE A 603 7.02 -2.12 -5.96
CA PHE A 603 7.54 -1.49 -4.76
C PHE A 603 8.82 -0.67 -5.00
N VAL A 604 9.66 -1.01 -5.98
CA VAL A 604 10.89 -0.24 -6.24
C VAL A 604 10.59 1.20 -6.66
N PRO A 605 9.74 1.46 -7.69
CA PRO A 605 9.34 2.83 -8.01
C PRO A 605 8.56 3.51 -6.89
N LEU A 606 7.64 2.80 -6.23
CA LEU A 606 6.80 3.33 -5.15
C LEU A 606 7.64 3.87 -3.99
N MET A 607 8.69 3.16 -3.57
CA MET A 607 9.60 3.63 -2.52
C MET A 607 10.41 4.88 -2.92
N GLY A 608 10.52 5.20 -4.21
CA GLY A 608 11.09 6.48 -4.69
C GLY A 608 10.17 7.69 -4.49
N ARG A 609 8.89 7.46 -4.20
CA ARG A 609 7.86 8.50 -3.97
C ARG A 609 7.14 8.39 -2.62
N MET A 610 7.60 7.52 -1.72
CA MET A 610 7.09 7.40 -0.35
C MET A 610 8.14 7.89 0.66
N ASN A 611 7.75 8.82 1.53
CA ASN A 611 8.63 9.41 2.56
C ASN A 611 8.32 8.97 4.00
N ARG A 612 7.33 8.08 4.21
CA ARG A 612 6.84 7.69 5.54
C ARG A 612 7.48 6.43 6.14
N ILE A 613 7.88 5.50 5.29
CA ILE A 613 8.47 4.22 5.67
C ILE A 613 9.90 4.24 5.14
N ASN A 614 10.88 3.83 5.95
CA ASN A 614 12.24 3.65 5.45
C ASN A 614 12.23 2.51 4.41
N PRO A 615 12.60 2.76 3.13
CA PRO A 615 12.53 1.77 2.07
C PRO A 615 13.29 0.48 2.34
N GLU A 616 14.39 0.54 3.09
CA GLU A 616 15.17 -0.66 3.41
C GLU A 616 14.39 -1.64 4.29
N PHE A 617 13.48 -1.17 5.16
CA PHE A 617 12.63 -2.08 5.94
C PHE A 617 11.66 -2.88 5.07
N VAL A 618 11.17 -2.29 3.96
CA VAL A 618 10.32 -3.00 2.99
C VAL A 618 11.11 -4.11 2.30
N PHE A 619 12.30 -3.80 1.78
CA PHE A 619 13.12 -4.81 1.09
C PHE A 619 13.77 -5.82 2.02
N LEU A 620 14.05 -5.47 3.29
CA LEU A 620 14.43 -6.43 4.33
C LEU A 620 13.28 -7.39 4.66
N ALA A 621 12.04 -6.90 4.78
CA ALA A 621 10.87 -7.76 5.03
C ALA A 621 10.60 -8.70 3.83
N ILE A 622 10.61 -8.17 2.60
CA ILE A 622 10.49 -8.97 1.37
C ILE A 622 11.60 -10.02 1.31
N SER A 623 12.86 -9.66 1.61
CA SER A 623 13.98 -10.58 1.49
C SER A 623 14.05 -11.62 2.61
N LEU A 624 13.58 -11.29 3.81
CA LEU A 624 13.32 -12.27 4.88
C LEU A 624 12.26 -13.27 4.44
N PHE A 625 11.14 -12.79 3.88
CA PHE A 625 10.08 -13.66 3.35
C PHE A 625 10.59 -14.54 2.20
N VAL A 626 11.41 -14.00 1.28
CA VAL A 626 12.05 -14.74 0.19
C VAL A 626 12.98 -15.83 0.71
N GLY A 627 13.95 -15.47 1.55
CA GLY A 627 14.91 -16.44 2.10
C GLY A 627 14.23 -17.51 2.96
N PHE A 628 13.19 -17.14 3.72
CA PHE A 628 12.42 -18.07 4.55
C PHE A 628 11.54 -19.01 3.70
N THR A 629 10.94 -18.50 2.63
CA THR A 629 10.17 -19.34 1.69
C THR A 629 11.09 -20.35 0.99
N LEU A 630 12.20 -19.87 0.42
CA LEU A 630 13.17 -20.74 -0.28
C LEU A 630 13.77 -21.80 0.65
N ILE A 631 14.08 -21.46 1.92
CA ILE A 631 14.60 -22.46 2.85
C ILE A 631 13.52 -23.47 3.29
N LEU A 632 12.26 -23.07 3.53
CA LEU A 632 11.20 -24.03 3.86
C LEU A 632 10.94 -25.06 2.73
N LEU A 633 11.18 -24.67 1.48
CA LEU A 633 11.07 -25.55 0.32
C LEU A 633 12.26 -26.51 0.13
N LEU A 634 13.46 -26.16 0.63
CA LEU A 634 14.71 -26.86 0.33
C LEU A 634 15.48 -27.39 1.58
N ASN A 635 15.06 -27.04 2.79
CA ASN A 635 15.70 -27.35 4.07
C ASN A 635 16.05 -28.85 4.23
N ASN A 636 15.10 -29.73 3.95
CA ASN A 636 15.19 -31.17 4.16
C ASN A 636 16.24 -31.81 3.25
N LEU A 637 16.44 -31.24 2.05
CA LEU A 637 17.48 -31.68 1.10
C LEU A 637 18.90 -31.50 1.66
N CYS A 638 19.10 -30.59 2.63
CA CYS A 638 20.37 -30.42 3.33
C CYS A 638 20.78 -31.66 4.15
N TYR A 639 19.81 -32.48 4.59
CA TYR A 639 20.04 -33.64 5.46
C TYR A 639 20.42 -34.91 4.67
N ILE A 640 20.18 -34.92 3.34
CA ILE A 640 20.59 -36.01 2.42
C ILE A 640 21.78 -35.64 1.52
N THR A 641 22.24 -34.39 1.56
CA THR A 641 23.33 -33.88 0.74
C THR A 641 24.69 -33.92 1.43
N ARG A 642 25.74 -34.28 0.67
CA ARG A 642 27.14 -34.11 1.07
C ARG A 642 27.80 -32.96 0.28
N GLY A 643 28.74 -32.25 0.89
CA GLY A 643 29.55 -31.23 0.22
C GLY A 643 28.99 -29.79 0.17
N LEU A 644 27.81 -29.51 0.71
CA LEU A 644 27.20 -28.14 0.73
C LEU A 644 28.11 -27.04 1.31
N GLY A 645 29.07 -27.38 2.17
CA GLY A 645 30.06 -26.44 2.67
C GLY A 645 30.93 -25.79 1.58
N LEU A 646 31.08 -26.43 0.40
CA LEU A 646 31.77 -25.83 -0.74
C LEU A 646 30.91 -24.76 -1.43
N LEU A 647 29.60 -24.98 -1.54
CA LEU A 647 28.65 -23.99 -2.07
C LEU A 647 28.59 -22.74 -1.16
N LEU A 648 28.54 -22.94 0.17
CA LEU A 648 28.57 -21.84 1.14
C LEU A 648 29.86 -21.03 1.07
N LYS A 649 31.02 -21.70 0.84
CA LYS A 649 32.31 -21.03 0.61
C LYS A 649 32.36 -20.18 -0.66
N LEU A 650 31.44 -20.35 -1.62
CA LEU A 650 31.32 -19.51 -2.81
C LEU A 650 30.32 -18.36 -2.60
N LEU A 651 29.19 -18.62 -1.95
CA LEU A 651 28.12 -17.64 -1.77
C LEU A 651 28.48 -16.55 -0.73
N ILE A 652 29.24 -16.88 0.34
CA ILE A 652 29.65 -15.90 1.35
C ILE A 652 30.60 -14.83 0.75
N PRO A 653 31.68 -15.19 0.03
CA PRO A 653 32.49 -14.20 -0.69
C PRO A 653 31.70 -13.41 -1.73
N LEU A 654 30.72 -14.02 -2.42
CA LEU A 654 29.87 -13.32 -3.39
C LEU A 654 29.04 -12.21 -2.72
N THR A 655 28.46 -12.47 -1.55
CA THR A 655 27.77 -11.46 -0.72
C THR A 655 28.71 -10.32 -0.36
N ILE A 656 29.90 -10.65 0.16
CA ILE A 656 30.89 -9.65 0.61
C ILE A 656 31.37 -8.82 -0.59
N ALA A 657 31.66 -9.46 -1.73
CA ALA A 657 32.03 -8.79 -2.97
C ALA A 657 30.90 -7.88 -3.49
N GLY A 658 29.63 -8.30 -3.41
CA GLY A 658 28.49 -7.45 -3.76
C GLY A 658 28.42 -6.17 -2.93
N ILE A 659 28.58 -6.28 -1.60
CA ILE A 659 28.63 -5.13 -0.69
C ILE A 659 29.84 -4.23 -0.98
N ILE A 660 31.02 -4.81 -1.22
CA ILE A 660 32.25 -4.07 -1.57
C ILE A 660 32.08 -3.33 -2.91
N VAL A 661 31.54 -3.98 -3.95
CA VAL A 661 31.29 -3.35 -5.26
C VAL A 661 30.32 -2.19 -5.15
N ILE A 662 29.28 -2.30 -4.30
CA ILE A 662 28.32 -1.22 -4.05
C ILE A 662 28.97 -0.07 -3.27
N ALA A 663 29.80 -0.37 -2.26
CA ALA A 663 30.51 0.66 -1.50
C ALA A 663 31.62 1.36 -2.31
N ALA A 664 32.29 0.64 -3.22
CA ALA A 664 33.46 1.11 -3.96
C ALA A 664 33.17 1.65 -5.37
N THR A 665 31.96 1.47 -5.92
CA THR A 665 31.63 1.91 -7.29
C THR A 665 30.38 2.78 -7.35
N LYS A 666 30.24 3.56 -8.43
CA LYS A 666 29.07 4.39 -8.71
C LYS A 666 27.80 3.59 -9.05
N ILE A 667 27.82 2.24 -9.03
CA ILE A 667 26.63 1.43 -9.30
C ILE A 667 25.55 1.60 -8.22
N SER A 668 25.97 1.92 -7.00
CA SER A 668 25.14 2.16 -5.81
C SER A 668 24.48 3.54 -5.77
N VAL A 669 24.79 4.41 -6.73
CA VAL A 669 24.17 5.73 -6.80
C VAL A 669 22.68 5.51 -7.13
N PRO A 670 21.77 5.84 -6.20
CA PRO A 670 20.36 5.43 -6.30
C PRO A 670 19.66 5.99 -7.52
N TYR A 671 20.12 7.13 -8.04
CA TYR A 671 19.48 7.87 -9.13
C TYR A 671 20.33 7.90 -10.40
N LYS A 672 19.68 7.80 -11.56
CA LYS A 672 20.28 7.86 -12.90
C LYS A 672 19.35 8.62 -13.85
N TYR A 673 19.91 9.48 -14.70
CA TYR A 673 19.17 10.15 -15.76
C TYR A 673 19.38 9.43 -17.08
N SER A 674 18.27 9.14 -17.75
CA SER A 674 18.11 8.87 -19.18
C SER A 674 16.76 9.46 -19.57
N ASP A 675 16.59 9.91 -20.81
CA ASP A 675 15.27 10.34 -21.30
C ASP A 675 14.33 9.14 -21.52
N ASP A 676 14.87 7.96 -21.85
CA ASP A 676 14.09 6.72 -22.04
C ASP A 676 13.83 5.99 -20.72
N GLU A 677 14.79 6.01 -19.80
CA GLU A 677 14.73 5.30 -18.51
C GLU A 677 15.08 6.22 -17.32
N PRO A 678 14.25 7.22 -17.00
CA PRO A 678 14.50 8.09 -15.86
C PRO A 678 14.40 7.29 -14.54
N ARG A 679 15.41 7.45 -13.68
CA ARG A 679 15.46 6.92 -12.31
C ARG A 679 15.78 8.09 -11.38
N LEU A 680 14.85 9.03 -11.30
CA LEU A 680 15.06 10.37 -10.74
C LEU A 680 14.40 10.52 -9.36
N ARG A 681 14.91 11.51 -8.62
CA ARG A 681 14.28 12.10 -7.43
C ARG A 681 13.14 13.01 -7.82
N ARG A 682 12.20 13.22 -6.90
CA ARG A 682 10.95 13.92 -7.16
C ARG A 682 10.85 15.20 -6.34
N ILE A 683 10.80 16.33 -7.04
CA ILE A 683 10.61 17.67 -6.48
C ILE A 683 9.27 18.23 -6.94
N ASN A 684 8.51 18.81 -6.02
CA ASN A 684 7.36 19.65 -6.33
C ASN A 684 7.72 21.09 -5.97
N ALA A 685 7.40 22.07 -6.83
CA ALA A 685 7.58 23.48 -6.55
C ALA A 685 6.31 24.25 -6.91
N GLU A 686 5.63 24.77 -5.89
CA GLU A 686 4.37 25.51 -5.98
C GLU A 686 4.63 26.98 -5.65
N HIS A 687 4.07 27.90 -6.43
CA HIS A 687 4.12 29.33 -6.10
C HIS A 687 2.84 29.71 -5.35
N TRP A 688 2.98 30.27 -4.15
CA TRP A 688 1.89 30.63 -3.24
C TRP A 688 1.81 32.15 -3.09
N ILE A 689 0.60 32.70 -3.18
CA ILE A 689 0.32 34.11 -2.85
C ILE A 689 -0.67 34.14 -1.70
N ARG A 690 -0.29 34.81 -0.60
CA ARG A 690 -1.07 34.87 0.65
C ARG A 690 -1.71 36.24 0.82
N TYR A 691 -2.97 36.23 1.22
CA TYR A 691 -3.78 37.42 1.48
C TYR A 691 -4.24 37.42 2.94
N ASN A 692 -4.18 38.58 3.62
CA ASN A 692 -4.59 38.74 5.02
C ASN A 692 -6.08 39.16 5.16
N ASN A 693 -6.51 39.58 6.36
CA ASN A 693 -7.88 40.06 6.61
C ASN A 693 -8.36 41.24 5.75
N SER A 694 -7.46 42.07 5.23
CA SER A 694 -7.81 43.13 4.26
C SER A 694 -7.81 42.64 2.81
N LEU A 695 -7.48 41.36 2.62
CA LEU A 695 -7.27 40.62 1.39
C LEU A 695 -6.37 41.34 0.36
N LYS A 696 -5.47 42.18 0.87
CA LYS A 696 -4.28 42.65 0.18
C LYS A 696 -3.22 41.55 0.23
N ASN A 697 -2.42 41.44 -0.83
CA ASN A 697 -1.28 40.54 -0.89
C ASN A 697 -0.30 40.89 0.25
N THR A 698 0.01 39.90 1.10
CA THR A 698 0.94 40.03 2.24
C THR A 698 2.23 39.26 2.07
N SER A 699 2.23 38.17 1.30
CA SER A 699 3.46 37.47 0.95
C SER A 699 3.29 36.68 -0.33
N THR A 700 4.37 36.66 -1.11
CA THR A 700 4.54 35.79 -2.29
C THR A 700 5.71 34.88 -2.00
N GLU A 701 5.49 33.57 -2.08
CA GLU A 701 6.40 32.53 -1.59
C GLU A 701 6.51 31.41 -2.64
N LEU A 702 7.71 30.92 -2.91
CA LEU A 702 7.90 29.64 -3.60
C LEU A 702 8.05 28.55 -2.55
N ILE A 703 7.20 27.53 -2.60
CA ILE A 703 7.22 26.36 -1.72
C ILE A 703 7.80 25.20 -2.51
N ILE A 704 8.98 24.74 -2.13
CA ILE A 704 9.66 23.59 -2.72
C ILE A 704 9.54 22.41 -1.75
N SER A 705 9.09 21.24 -2.23
CA SER A 705 8.91 20.03 -1.44
C SER A 705 9.50 18.81 -2.14
N THR A 706 9.90 17.78 -1.38
CA THR A 706 10.50 16.56 -1.92
C THR A 706 9.76 15.31 -1.44
N TRP A 707 9.66 14.33 -2.34
CA TRP A 707 8.81 13.14 -2.14
C TRP A 707 9.59 11.87 -1.77
N ASP A 708 10.90 11.86 -1.94
CA ASP A 708 11.74 10.72 -1.59
C ASP A 708 12.14 10.70 -0.11
N TYR A 709 12.51 9.51 0.37
CA TYR A 709 12.94 9.26 1.76
C TYR A 709 14.12 10.12 2.23
N ARG A 710 14.95 10.67 1.33
CA ARG A 710 16.12 11.51 1.71
C ARG A 710 15.74 12.97 2.00
N LYS A 711 14.47 13.35 1.82
CA LYS A 711 13.91 14.68 2.14
C LYS A 711 14.61 15.86 1.45
N ALA A 712 14.29 17.08 1.90
CA ALA A 712 14.74 18.35 1.34
C ALA A 712 16.20 18.70 1.68
N LYS A 713 16.82 18.04 2.66
CA LYS A 713 18.22 18.29 3.06
C LYS A 713 19.25 17.91 2.00
N ASP A 714 18.91 16.99 1.10
CA ASP A 714 19.71 16.67 -0.08
C ASP A 714 19.33 17.57 -1.29
N LEU A 715 18.62 18.69 -1.11
CA LEU A 715 18.49 19.72 -2.15
C LEU A 715 19.84 20.44 -2.32
N PRO A 716 20.32 20.60 -3.57
CA PRO A 716 21.57 21.30 -3.85
C PRO A 716 21.48 22.80 -3.54
N ASP A 717 22.61 23.40 -3.13
CA ASP A 717 22.70 24.84 -2.83
C ASP A 717 22.30 25.70 -4.03
N LEU A 718 21.13 26.33 -3.90
CA LEU A 718 20.55 27.21 -4.89
C LEU A 718 20.77 28.66 -4.48
N LYS A 719 21.92 29.22 -4.87
CA LYS A 719 22.32 30.59 -4.52
C LYS A 719 21.25 31.66 -4.83
N PHE A 720 20.50 31.52 -5.92
CA PHE A 720 19.41 32.45 -6.27
C PHE A 720 18.16 32.36 -5.35
N LEU A 721 18.06 31.32 -4.52
CA LEU A 721 17.09 31.24 -3.43
C LEU A 721 17.64 31.84 -2.12
N GLN A 722 18.97 32.03 -2.02
CA GLN A 722 19.71 32.39 -0.81
C GLN A 722 20.16 33.87 -0.72
N ASP A 723 19.78 34.76 -1.66
CA ASP A 723 20.22 36.17 -1.67
C ASP A 723 20.11 36.85 -0.29
N GLU A 724 21.24 37.44 0.16
CA GLU A 724 21.52 37.79 1.56
C GLU A 724 20.57 38.85 2.15
N ASP A 725 19.94 39.69 1.31
CA ASP A 725 18.94 40.69 1.73
C ASP A 725 17.69 40.09 2.41
N ARG A 726 17.48 38.77 2.33
CA ARG A 726 16.31 38.07 2.90
C ARG A 726 16.40 37.79 4.40
N ALA A 727 17.59 37.84 4.99
CA ALA A 727 17.82 37.44 6.38
C ALA A 727 17.19 38.37 7.44
N ASN A 728 16.83 39.60 7.07
CA ASN A 728 16.34 40.64 7.98
C ASN A 728 14.80 40.75 8.09
N SER A 729 14.03 39.83 7.48
CA SER A 729 12.58 39.78 7.69
C SER A 729 12.24 39.04 8.98
N ASN A 730 11.69 39.76 9.97
CA ASN A 730 11.19 39.18 11.23
C ASN A 730 10.08 38.15 10.92
N THR A 731 10.46 36.88 10.93
CA THR A 731 9.65 35.75 10.46
C THR A 731 8.79 35.11 11.56
N SER A 732 8.75 35.70 12.76
CA SER A 732 8.01 35.19 13.93
C SER A 732 6.52 34.99 13.67
N ASP A 733 5.88 35.89 12.92
CA ASP A 733 4.43 35.82 12.61
C ASP A 733 4.13 34.90 11.41
N ILE A 734 5.16 34.50 10.66
CA ILE A 734 5.07 33.73 9.40
C ILE A 734 5.11 32.21 9.67
N LEU A 735 5.45 31.80 10.89
CA LEU A 735 5.62 30.40 11.32
C LEU A 735 4.31 29.68 11.65
N ASN A 736 3.20 30.39 11.90
CA ASN A 736 1.93 29.81 12.36
C ASN A 736 1.06 29.19 11.24
N MET A 737 1.67 28.32 10.42
CA MET A 737 0.95 27.25 9.73
C MET A 737 1.42 25.91 10.30
N GLU A 738 0.57 25.22 11.07
CA GLU A 738 0.85 23.92 11.71
C GLU A 738 1.19 22.77 10.72
N TYR A 739 1.20 23.05 9.41
CA TYR A 739 1.39 22.11 8.30
C TYR A 739 2.76 22.16 7.61
N PHE A 740 3.73 22.88 8.20
CA PHE A 740 5.04 23.06 7.59
C PHE A 740 6.13 22.26 8.32
N ASP A 741 6.33 21.02 7.87
CA ASP A 741 7.53 20.25 8.25
C ASP A 741 8.77 20.85 7.53
N GLU A 742 9.55 21.64 8.26
CA GLU A 742 10.78 22.29 7.76
C GLU A 742 11.82 21.28 7.24
N ASP A 743 11.76 20.02 7.68
CA ASP A 743 12.63 18.95 7.17
C ASP A 743 12.27 18.52 5.73
N LYS A 744 11.04 18.82 5.27
CA LYS A 744 10.46 18.38 3.98
C LYS A 744 10.24 19.50 2.96
N LYS A 745 10.10 20.75 3.42
CA LYS A 745 9.72 21.89 2.57
C LYS A 745 10.65 23.07 2.77
N LEU A 746 11.10 23.68 1.67
CA LEU A 746 11.86 24.93 1.64
C LEU A 746 10.92 26.07 1.23
N LYS A 747 10.82 27.13 2.04
CA LYS A 747 10.14 28.39 1.66
C LYS A 747 11.16 29.37 1.08
N VAL A 748 10.78 30.08 0.03
CA VAL A 748 11.58 31.17 -0.53
C VAL A 748 10.70 32.40 -0.72
N PRO A 749 10.89 33.48 0.05
CA PRO A 749 10.12 34.70 -0.11
C PRO A 749 10.52 35.41 -1.41
N LEU A 750 9.53 35.96 -2.10
CA LEU A 750 9.68 36.59 -3.42
C LEU A 750 9.35 38.08 -3.30
N ILE A 751 10.21 38.93 -3.87
CA ILE A 751 10.07 40.40 -3.79
C ILE A 751 9.03 40.91 -4.81
N THR A 752 8.91 40.23 -5.96
CA THR A 752 7.96 40.59 -7.02
C THR A 752 6.87 39.51 -7.15
N PRO A 753 5.57 39.86 -7.04
CA PRO A 753 4.51 38.94 -7.43
C PRO A 753 4.62 38.57 -8.92
N PRO A 754 4.14 37.40 -9.34
CA PRO A 754 4.00 37.06 -10.75
C PRO A 754 2.96 37.98 -11.40
N ALA A 755 2.89 37.97 -12.74
CA ALA A 755 1.81 38.67 -13.43
C ALA A 755 0.46 37.99 -13.11
N ILE A 756 -0.35 38.63 -12.27
CA ILE A 756 -1.69 38.16 -11.92
C ILE A 756 -2.69 38.89 -12.81
N GLU A 757 -3.45 38.16 -13.61
CA GLU A 757 -4.48 38.70 -14.51
C GLU A 757 -5.63 39.38 -13.75
N LYS A 758 -6.03 38.82 -12.60
CA LYS A 758 -7.05 39.40 -11.71
C LYS A 758 -6.71 39.13 -10.24
N MET A 759 -6.39 40.20 -9.49
CA MET A 759 -6.17 40.13 -8.05
C MET A 759 -7.40 39.57 -7.33
N LEU A 760 -7.17 38.77 -6.29
CA LEU A 760 -8.22 38.39 -5.35
C LEU A 760 -8.62 39.60 -4.52
N ASN A 761 -9.91 39.89 -4.46
CA ASN A 761 -10.52 40.97 -3.70
C ASN A 761 -11.73 40.44 -2.93
N VAL A 762 -12.07 41.07 -1.80
CA VAL A 762 -13.31 40.79 -1.09
C VAL A 762 -14.04 42.06 -0.69
N THR A 763 -15.33 42.07 -0.99
CA THR A 763 -16.24 43.16 -0.65
C THR A 763 -17.21 42.68 0.42
N LEU A 764 -17.12 43.22 1.65
CA LEU A 764 -18.12 42.97 2.67
C LEU A 764 -19.49 43.47 2.18
N LEU A 765 -20.48 42.59 2.10
CA LEU A 765 -21.85 42.95 1.73
C LEU A 765 -22.69 43.30 2.95
N ASN A 766 -22.58 42.49 4.01
CA ASN A 766 -23.44 42.62 5.18
C ASN A 766 -22.76 42.05 6.43
N ARG A 767 -23.06 42.66 7.59
CA ARG A 767 -22.68 42.17 8.92
C ARG A 767 -23.87 42.40 9.84
N THR A 768 -24.54 41.33 10.26
CA THR A 768 -25.69 41.41 11.18
C THR A 768 -25.38 40.63 12.46
N SER A 769 -25.57 41.28 13.61
CA SER A 769 -25.58 40.63 14.91
C SER A 769 -27.01 40.31 15.35
N GLY A 770 -27.17 39.21 16.06
CA GLY A 770 -28.44 38.69 16.52
C GLY A 770 -28.29 37.87 17.80
N CYS A 771 -29.41 37.35 18.29
CA CYS A 771 -29.49 36.56 19.51
C CYS A 771 -30.24 35.26 19.22
N LYS A 772 -29.59 34.11 19.41
CA LYS A 772 -30.26 32.81 19.50
C LYS A 772 -30.74 32.67 20.95
N PRO A 773 -32.05 32.56 21.21
CA PRO A 773 -32.53 32.28 22.56
C PRO A 773 -32.06 30.87 22.98
N GLU A 774 -31.30 30.78 24.06
CA GLU A 774 -30.92 29.48 24.62
C GLU A 774 -32.10 28.86 25.39
N SER A 775 -32.00 27.57 25.71
CA SER A 775 -33.02 26.80 26.43
C SER A 775 -33.21 27.20 27.90
N ALA A 776 -32.46 28.20 28.39
CA ALA A 776 -32.55 28.76 29.73
C ALA A 776 -33.00 30.23 29.70
N PRO A 777 -33.97 30.67 30.54
CA PRO A 777 -34.44 32.06 30.55
C PRO A 777 -33.31 33.04 30.89
N GLY A 778 -33.09 34.03 30.02
CA GLY A 778 -32.12 35.11 30.22
C GLY A 778 -30.71 34.84 29.68
N GLN A 779 -30.45 33.67 29.07
CA GLN A 779 -29.20 33.43 28.34
C GLN A 779 -29.42 33.59 26.82
N CYS A 780 -28.53 34.36 26.21
CA CYS A 780 -28.58 34.75 24.81
C CYS A 780 -27.25 34.34 24.17
N GLN A 781 -27.29 33.40 23.24
CA GLN A 781 -26.15 33.10 22.40
C GLN A 781 -26.05 34.19 21.34
N GLU A 782 -24.95 34.93 21.34
CA GLU A 782 -24.71 35.95 20.31
C GLU A 782 -24.45 35.24 18.99
N VAL A 783 -25.15 35.66 17.93
CA VAL A 783 -24.97 35.17 16.56
C VAL A 783 -24.50 36.33 15.71
N LEU A 784 -23.42 36.16 14.95
CA LEU A 784 -22.91 37.14 14.00
C LEU A 784 -22.86 36.52 12.61
N ASN A 785 -23.72 36.98 11.71
CA ASN A 785 -23.73 36.60 10.30
C ASN A 785 -22.95 37.65 9.49
N ILE A 786 -21.94 37.20 8.77
CA ILE A 786 -21.05 38.02 7.93
C ILE A 786 -21.17 37.52 6.50
N THR A 787 -21.59 38.39 5.57
CA THR A 787 -21.73 38.10 4.14
C THR A 787 -20.75 38.96 3.34
N PHE A 788 -20.03 38.36 2.41
CA PHE A 788 -18.99 39.02 1.62
C PHE A 788 -18.89 38.41 0.21
N ILE A 789 -18.62 39.22 -0.82
CA ILE A 789 -18.29 38.75 -2.17
C ILE A 789 -16.79 38.51 -2.25
N LEU A 790 -16.37 37.37 -2.79
CA LEU A 790 -15.04 37.18 -3.37
C LEU A 790 -15.11 37.53 -4.86
N ASP A 791 -14.22 38.42 -5.30
CA ASP A 791 -14.04 38.76 -6.71
C ASP A 791 -12.59 38.56 -7.13
N GLY A 792 -12.36 37.93 -8.28
CA GLY A 792 -11.03 37.63 -8.78
C GLY A 792 -10.37 36.39 -8.16
N GLY A 793 -9.05 36.29 -8.34
CA GLY A 793 -8.33 35.02 -8.23
C GLY A 793 -8.29 34.25 -9.55
N GLN A 794 -7.57 33.13 -9.54
CA GLN A 794 -7.40 32.18 -10.65
C GLN A 794 -7.87 30.79 -10.21
N SER A 795 -7.85 29.79 -11.10
CA SER A 795 -8.14 28.39 -10.75
C SER A 795 -7.30 27.95 -9.53
N ASN A 796 -7.98 27.49 -8.46
CA ASN A 796 -7.46 27.07 -7.13
C ASN A 796 -7.14 28.20 -6.12
N VAL A 797 -8.14 28.58 -5.31
CA VAL A 797 -7.97 29.50 -4.16
C VAL A 797 -8.43 28.84 -2.87
N THR A 798 -7.54 28.69 -1.90
CA THR A 798 -7.89 28.21 -0.56
C THR A 798 -8.36 29.36 0.32
N LEU A 799 -9.42 29.15 1.12
CA LEU A 799 -10.06 30.17 1.98
C LEU A 799 -10.13 29.68 3.43
N GLN A 800 -9.08 29.96 4.19
CA GLN A 800 -8.97 29.60 5.60
C GLN A 800 -9.73 30.63 6.45
N SER A 801 -10.63 30.18 7.33
CA SER A 801 -11.41 31.06 8.21
C SER A 801 -11.23 30.67 9.68
N TRP A 802 -10.75 31.62 10.49
CA TRP A 802 -10.49 31.44 11.91
C TRP A 802 -11.44 32.30 12.74
N PRO A 803 -12.35 31.72 13.53
CA PRO A 803 -13.10 32.51 14.50
C PRO A 803 -12.14 33.06 15.57
N LEU A 804 -12.24 34.35 15.87
CA LEU A 804 -11.42 35.04 16.87
C LEU A 804 -12.25 35.35 18.12
N ASN A 805 -11.63 35.93 19.15
CA ASN A 805 -12.31 36.59 20.27
C ASN A 805 -13.37 35.73 21.00
N GLY A 806 -13.20 34.41 21.01
CA GLY A 806 -14.10 33.44 21.66
C GLY A 806 -15.41 33.17 20.91
N TYR A 807 -15.54 33.57 19.64
CA TYR A 807 -16.57 33.04 18.76
C TYR A 807 -16.24 31.60 18.32
N ASN A 808 -17.27 30.86 17.93
CA ASN A 808 -17.19 29.56 17.25
C ASN A 808 -17.82 29.70 15.87
N LEU A 809 -17.31 28.99 14.87
CA LEU A 809 -17.90 28.97 13.52
C LEU A 809 -18.99 27.89 13.47
N GLU A 810 -20.26 28.31 13.37
CA GLU A 810 -21.43 27.41 13.38
C GLU A 810 -21.74 26.92 11.96
N GLU A 811 -22.15 27.84 11.07
CA GLU A 811 -22.61 27.59 9.70
C GLU A 811 -21.85 28.45 8.67
N TRP A 812 -21.93 28.09 7.39
CA TRP A 812 -21.34 28.85 6.28
C TRP A 812 -21.99 28.56 4.93
N SER A 813 -21.72 29.39 3.92
CA SER A 813 -22.19 29.23 2.54
C SER A 813 -21.57 28.06 1.76
N TRP A 814 -20.49 27.46 2.26
CA TRP A 814 -19.83 26.30 1.63
C TRP A 814 -20.54 24.96 1.94
N GLN A 815 -21.68 24.98 2.64
CA GLN A 815 -22.53 23.80 2.80
C GLN A 815 -23.48 23.66 1.61
N ALA A 816 -23.41 22.52 0.92
CA ALA A 816 -24.53 22.10 0.08
C ALA A 816 -25.76 21.83 0.99
N PRO A 817 -26.98 22.23 0.60
CA PRO A 817 -28.16 22.12 1.47
C PRO A 817 -28.49 20.68 1.91
N ASP A 818 -28.12 19.69 1.11
CA ASP A 818 -28.46 18.30 1.31
C ASP A 818 -27.23 17.45 1.69
N GLN A 819 -27.33 16.80 2.86
CA GLN A 819 -26.46 15.73 3.40
C GLN A 819 -25.14 16.13 4.11
N MET A 820 -25.23 16.27 5.44
CA MET A 820 -24.12 15.92 6.35
C MET A 820 -24.56 14.87 7.38
N THR A 821 -23.81 13.77 7.47
CA THR A 821 -23.89 12.82 8.59
C THR A 821 -22.86 13.16 9.66
N LYS A 822 -23.29 13.98 10.63
CA LYS A 822 -22.57 14.47 11.83
C LYS A 822 -21.45 15.50 11.59
N PRO A 823 -21.39 16.58 12.40
CA PRO A 823 -20.34 17.59 12.33
C PRO A 823 -19.01 17.12 12.96
N CYS A 824 -17.91 17.70 12.49
CA CYS A 824 -16.59 17.59 13.13
C CYS A 824 -16.57 18.22 14.53
N ILE A 825 -15.72 17.67 15.41
CA ILE A 825 -15.77 17.94 16.86
C ILE A 825 -14.79 19.05 17.32
N GLU A 826 -13.87 19.53 16.47
CA GLU A 826 -12.86 20.52 16.85
C GLU A 826 -13.12 21.95 16.31
N PRO A 827 -12.63 23.00 17.01
CA PRO A 827 -12.96 24.41 16.72
C PRO A 827 -12.15 25.06 15.59
N LYS A 828 -11.09 24.42 15.08
CA LYS A 828 -10.32 24.88 13.92
C LYS A 828 -10.95 24.29 12.65
N ARG A 829 -11.36 25.14 11.70
CA ARG A 829 -12.00 24.70 10.44
C ARG A 829 -11.31 25.32 9.22
N GLU A 830 -11.04 24.51 8.22
CA GLU A 830 -10.33 24.92 7.01
C GLU A 830 -11.16 24.57 5.75
N VAL A 831 -11.20 25.48 4.79
CA VAL A 831 -11.93 25.31 3.51
C VAL A 831 -10.99 25.69 2.38
N SER A 832 -10.91 24.86 1.33
CA SER A 832 -10.38 25.29 0.03
C SER A 832 -11.45 25.21 -1.02
N VAL A 833 -11.40 26.17 -1.94
CA VAL A 833 -12.30 26.26 -3.07
C VAL A 833 -11.46 26.19 -4.33
N LYS A 834 -11.34 24.99 -4.88
CA LYS A 834 -10.89 24.85 -6.26
C LYS A 834 -11.97 25.45 -7.16
N TYR A 835 -11.53 26.19 -8.17
CA TYR A 835 -12.41 26.79 -9.17
C TYR A 835 -12.00 26.24 -10.52
N GLY A 836 -12.97 25.72 -11.28
CA GLY A 836 -12.76 25.39 -12.69
C GLY A 836 -12.59 26.65 -13.54
N LEU A 837 -12.07 26.46 -14.76
CA LEU A 837 -11.82 27.54 -15.70
C LEU A 837 -13.13 28.31 -16.01
N GLY A 838 -13.03 29.64 -16.09
CA GLY A 838 -14.15 30.51 -16.46
C GLY A 838 -15.00 31.04 -15.29
N ASN A 839 -14.77 30.59 -14.06
CA ASN A 839 -15.39 31.18 -12.87
C ASN A 839 -14.68 32.49 -12.44
N SER A 840 -14.88 33.56 -13.22
CA SER A 840 -14.64 34.94 -12.76
C SER A 840 -15.88 35.52 -12.04
N ALA A 841 -16.63 34.66 -11.35
CA ALA A 841 -17.91 34.99 -10.75
C ALA A 841 -17.74 35.61 -9.36
N ASN A 842 -18.32 36.81 -9.18
CA ASN A 842 -18.60 37.45 -7.89
C ASN A 842 -19.34 36.46 -6.97
N SER A 843 -18.58 35.71 -6.19
CA SER A 843 -19.12 34.60 -5.42
C SER A 843 -19.47 35.11 -4.03
N THR A 844 -20.76 35.12 -3.71
CA THR A 844 -21.23 35.60 -2.40
C THR A 844 -21.07 34.49 -1.38
N PHE A 845 -20.21 34.73 -0.40
CA PHE A 845 -19.97 33.87 0.75
C PHE A 845 -20.62 34.44 2.00
N TRP A 846 -20.98 33.56 2.93
CA TRP A 846 -21.42 33.96 4.26
C TRP A 846 -20.92 32.99 5.32
N VAL A 847 -20.70 33.49 6.53
CA VAL A 847 -20.29 32.72 7.71
C VAL A 847 -21.12 33.15 8.92
N VAL A 848 -21.53 32.18 9.73
CA VAL A 848 -22.29 32.38 10.97
C VAL A 848 -21.40 32.01 12.16
N LEU A 849 -21.14 32.99 13.01
CA LEU A 849 -20.32 32.85 14.21
C LEU A 849 -21.21 32.90 15.44
N THR A 850 -20.96 32.04 16.43
CA THR A 850 -21.71 32.01 17.70
C THR A 850 -20.82 32.19 18.92
N LYS A 851 -21.36 32.83 19.97
CA LYS A 851 -20.64 33.04 21.23
C LYS A 851 -21.59 32.99 22.43
N ASN A 852 -21.24 32.19 23.43
CA ASN A 852 -22.10 31.88 24.59
C ASN A 852 -22.21 33.04 25.61
N ARG A 853 -21.69 34.23 25.29
CA ARG A 853 -21.91 35.46 26.05
C ARG A 853 -22.01 36.61 25.07
N LYS A 854 -23.15 37.31 25.12
CA LYS A 854 -23.40 38.58 24.44
C LYS A 854 -22.38 39.62 24.89
N VAL A 855 -21.71 40.27 23.95
CA VAL A 855 -20.91 41.49 24.19
C VAL A 855 -21.76 42.70 23.84
N ASP A 856 -21.69 43.77 24.64
CA ASP A 856 -22.46 45.00 24.39
C ASP A 856 -22.00 45.74 23.11
N ASP A 857 -20.77 45.48 22.65
CA ASP A 857 -20.25 45.91 21.36
C ASP A 857 -19.36 44.79 20.76
N PRO A 858 -19.76 44.11 19.66
CA PRO A 858 -19.00 43.00 19.11
C PRO A 858 -17.68 43.49 18.49
N PRO A 859 -16.53 42.86 18.77
CA PRO A 859 -15.22 43.35 18.37
C PRO A 859 -15.13 43.57 16.85
N ALA A 860 -14.29 44.54 16.43
CA ALA A 860 -14.12 44.92 15.03
C ALA A 860 -13.76 43.73 14.11
N THR A 861 -13.02 42.74 14.64
CA THR A 861 -12.65 41.51 13.93
C THR A 861 -13.16 40.29 14.72
N ALA A 862 -14.23 39.65 14.23
CA ALA A 862 -14.78 38.42 14.81
C ALA A 862 -14.29 37.14 14.12
N VAL A 863 -13.84 37.25 12.88
CA VAL A 863 -13.22 36.18 12.08
C VAL A 863 -12.01 36.74 11.36
N GLU A 864 -10.94 35.95 11.30
CA GLU A 864 -9.84 36.16 10.36
C GLU A 864 -10.08 35.30 9.12
N ILE A 865 -10.00 35.92 7.93
CA ILE A 865 -10.04 35.23 6.64
C ILE A 865 -8.66 35.39 6.01
N ARG A 866 -7.99 34.27 5.75
CA ARG A 866 -6.80 34.24 4.89
C ARG A 866 -7.14 33.50 3.63
N ALA A 867 -6.76 34.06 2.51
CA ALA A 867 -6.76 33.34 1.25
C ALA A 867 -5.33 32.96 0.86
N TYR A 868 -5.18 31.84 0.17
CA TYR A 868 -3.98 31.61 -0.62
C TYR A 868 -4.30 31.03 -1.99
N THR A 869 -3.67 31.59 -3.02
CA THR A 869 -3.75 31.09 -4.40
C THR A 869 -2.49 30.28 -4.68
N ARG A 870 -2.66 29.05 -5.20
CA ARG A 870 -1.53 28.21 -5.66
C ARG A 870 -1.42 28.33 -7.18
N TYR A 871 -0.25 28.70 -7.66
CA TYR A 871 0.07 28.80 -9.09
C TYR A 871 0.78 27.54 -9.54
N ASP A 872 -0.04 26.50 -9.67
CA ASP A 872 0.39 25.18 -10.15
C ASP A 872 0.35 25.14 -11.70
N TYR A 873 -0.50 26.01 -12.29
CA TYR A 873 -1.23 25.94 -13.58
C TYR A 873 -1.18 27.09 -14.61
N GLY A 874 -1.45 26.79 -15.89
CA GLY A 874 -1.85 27.76 -16.93
C GLY A 874 -0.74 28.61 -17.55
N GLU A 875 -1.14 29.64 -18.32
CA GLU A 875 -0.23 30.62 -18.92
C GLU A 875 0.51 31.47 -17.86
N PHE A 876 0.01 31.47 -16.62
CA PHE A 876 0.54 32.25 -15.48
C PHE A 876 1.51 31.47 -14.57
N GLN A 877 1.90 30.22 -14.90
CA GLN A 877 2.90 29.44 -14.13
C GLN A 877 4.28 30.12 -14.03
N TYR A 878 4.61 30.96 -15.00
CA TYR A 878 5.97 31.42 -15.24
C TYR A 878 6.36 32.62 -14.38
N SER A 879 6.25 32.47 -13.05
CA SER A 879 7.11 33.27 -12.17
C SER A 879 8.56 33.04 -12.59
N LYS A 880 9.33 34.12 -12.80
CA LYS A 880 10.70 34.03 -13.36
C LYS A 880 11.58 33.04 -12.60
N ILE A 881 11.38 32.95 -11.28
CA ILE A 881 12.12 32.07 -10.37
C ILE A 881 11.70 30.60 -10.53
N LEU A 882 10.42 30.27 -10.74
CA LEU A 882 10.00 28.89 -11.05
C LEU A 882 10.47 28.46 -12.45
N ALA A 883 10.42 29.37 -13.43
CA ALA A 883 10.97 29.13 -14.77
C ALA A 883 12.49 28.89 -14.72
N GLN A 884 13.22 29.69 -13.94
CA GLN A 884 14.65 29.52 -13.68
C GLN A 884 14.93 28.18 -12.97
N LEU A 885 14.16 27.81 -11.94
CA LEU A 885 14.29 26.52 -11.26
C LEU A 885 14.08 25.34 -12.22
N ARG A 886 13.01 25.36 -13.03
CA ARG A 886 12.75 24.33 -14.05
C ARG A 886 13.89 24.25 -15.08
N SER A 887 14.38 25.40 -15.56
CA SER A 887 15.51 25.49 -16.49
C SER A 887 16.80 24.93 -15.88
N GLU A 888 17.09 25.26 -14.61
CA GLU A 888 18.27 24.79 -13.89
C GLU A 888 18.21 23.27 -13.65
N ILE A 889 17.03 22.75 -13.26
CA ILE A 889 16.79 21.30 -13.12
C ILE A 889 17.08 20.60 -14.45
N VAL A 890 16.50 21.06 -15.56
CA VAL A 890 16.70 20.44 -16.89
C VAL A 890 18.17 20.53 -17.33
N THR A 891 18.80 21.68 -17.16
CA THR A 891 20.18 21.94 -17.59
C THR A 891 21.18 21.10 -16.81
N ARG A 892 21.11 21.14 -15.47
CA ARG A 892 22.00 20.34 -14.61
C ARG A 892 21.70 18.85 -14.66
N ARG A 893 20.46 18.45 -14.97
CA ARG A 893 20.14 17.05 -15.25
C ARG A 893 20.80 16.55 -16.53
N LYS A 894 20.79 17.35 -17.60
CA LYS A 894 21.53 17.05 -18.84
C LYS A 894 23.04 17.05 -18.64
N ALA A 895 23.57 17.88 -17.74
CA ALA A 895 24.97 17.82 -17.30
C ALA A 895 25.29 16.61 -16.39
N ASN A 896 24.29 15.82 -15.97
CA ASN A 896 24.37 14.71 -15.01
C ASN A 896 24.83 15.12 -13.58
N ASP A 897 24.83 16.43 -13.29
CA ASP A 897 25.05 16.98 -11.95
C ASP A 897 23.84 16.77 -11.05
N TRP A 898 22.64 16.92 -11.61
CA TRP A 898 21.37 16.82 -10.88
C TRP A 898 20.53 15.64 -11.35
N LYS A 899 19.76 15.05 -10.43
CA LYS A 899 18.99 13.83 -10.71
C LYS A 899 17.56 13.96 -10.22
N TRP A 900 16.94 15.08 -10.59
CA TRP A 900 15.61 15.48 -10.20
C TRP A 900 14.66 15.55 -11.41
N CYS A 901 13.41 15.16 -11.21
CA CYS A 901 12.28 15.51 -12.05
C CYS A 901 11.26 16.30 -11.22
N MET A 902 10.56 17.20 -11.91
CA MET A 902 9.32 17.77 -11.43
C MET A 902 8.28 16.64 -11.28
N THR A 903 7.65 16.62 -10.12
CA THR A 903 6.49 15.80 -9.82
C THR A 903 5.41 16.71 -9.24
N MET A 904 4.17 16.28 -9.38
CA MET A 904 3.03 16.74 -8.60
C MET A 904 2.25 15.46 -8.27
N ALA A 905 1.65 15.36 -7.09
CA ALA A 905 0.69 14.30 -6.78
C ALA A 905 -0.67 14.95 -6.50
N ALA A 906 -1.75 14.23 -6.80
CA ALA A 906 -3.14 14.65 -6.62
C ALA A 906 -3.50 14.98 -5.15
N GLU A 907 -3.18 16.20 -4.69
CA GLU A 907 -3.46 16.72 -3.34
C GLU A 907 -3.17 15.76 -2.14
N GLU A 908 -2.26 14.80 -2.30
CA GLU A 908 -1.90 13.87 -1.20
C GLU A 908 -1.23 14.60 0.00
N ASN A 909 -0.74 15.82 -0.22
CA ASN A 909 0.13 16.62 0.65
C ASN A 909 -0.56 17.34 1.84
N PHE A 910 -1.40 16.62 2.59
CA PHE A 910 -1.98 17.07 3.87
C PHE A 910 -1.82 16.02 4.99
N LYS A 911 -0.58 15.56 5.25
CA LYS A 911 -0.28 14.64 6.38
C LYS A 911 1.06 14.96 7.07
N ASP A 912 1.10 16.10 7.77
CA ASP A 912 2.13 16.38 8.77
C ASP A 912 1.48 16.56 10.15
N THR A 913 1.44 15.46 10.92
CA THR A 913 1.21 15.45 12.36
C THR A 913 1.76 14.13 12.89
N PHE A 914 2.98 14.15 13.42
CA PHE A 914 3.62 13.01 14.06
C PHE A 914 3.55 13.14 15.59
N PHE A 915 3.43 11.98 16.24
CA PHE A 915 3.77 11.71 17.65
C PHE A 915 3.93 12.92 18.59
N PHE A 916 2.90 13.19 19.38
CA PHE A 916 3.09 13.58 20.77
C PHE A 916 2.23 12.69 21.67
N GLU A 917 2.83 12.22 22.77
CA GLU A 917 2.08 11.59 23.85
C GLU A 917 1.15 12.61 24.53
N ARG A 918 0.17 12.08 25.25
CA ARG A 918 -0.87 12.87 25.91
C ARG A 918 -0.27 13.73 27.02
N CYS A 919 -0.54 15.03 26.96
CA CYS A 919 -0.85 15.80 28.16
C CYS A 919 -2.28 16.34 28.03
N ALA A 920 -3.23 15.61 28.60
CA ALA A 920 -4.57 16.14 28.83
C ALA A 920 -4.53 17.01 30.10
N VAL A 921 -4.70 18.33 29.95
CA VAL A 921 -5.08 19.18 31.08
C VAL A 921 -6.59 19.36 31.04
N LYS A 922 -7.29 18.78 32.02
CA LYS A 922 -8.55 19.35 32.49
C LYS A 922 -8.79 19.03 33.95
N LEU A 923 -8.65 20.08 34.76
CA LEU A 923 -9.39 20.26 36.00
C LEU A 923 -10.88 20.07 35.72
N ASN A 924 -11.64 19.64 36.72
CA ASN A 924 -12.98 20.16 36.93
C ASN A 924 -13.27 20.27 38.43
N ASN A 925 -13.93 21.36 38.81
CA ASN A 925 -14.45 21.57 40.15
C ASN A 925 -15.71 20.71 40.37
N ASP A 926 -16.18 20.58 41.62
CA ASP A 926 -17.44 21.26 42.02
C ASP A 926 -17.77 21.11 43.50
N ALA A 927 -18.75 21.89 43.98
CA ALA A 927 -19.09 22.05 45.38
C ALA A 927 -20.52 21.59 45.74
N LYS A 928 -20.63 20.90 46.89
CA LYS A 928 -21.71 20.89 47.90
C LYS A 928 -23.23 20.73 47.51
N THR A 929 -23.87 19.84 48.30
CA THR A 929 -25.21 19.91 48.98
C THR A 929 -26.53 19.30 48.44
N ARG A 930 -26.96 18.20 49.11
CA ARG A 930 -28.27 17.87 49.80
C ARG A 930 -29.61 17.42 49.08
N THR A 931 -30.02 16.17 49.43
CA THR A 931 -31.34 15.65 49.98
C THR A 931 -32.60 15.20 49.17
N ARG A 932 -32.93 13.88 49.33
CA ARG A 932 -34.23 13.14 49.59
C ARG A 932 -35.50 13.22 48.67
N SER A 933 -36.01 12.06 48.17
CA SER A 933 -37.20 11.28 48.70
C SER A 933 -37.87 10.20 47.77
N SER A 934 -38.20 9.02 48.33
CA SER A 934 -39.31 8.02 48.09
C SER A 934 -39.78 7.43 46.71
N ASP A 935 -39.75 6.07 46.65
CA ASP A 935 -40.73 5.04 46.18
C ASP A 935 -41.20 4.75 44.69
N ARG A 936 -40.90 3.48 44.27
CA ARG A 936 -41.73 2.42 43.59
C ARG A 936 -42.20 2.43 42.09
N ILE A 937 -41.73 1.38 41.38
CA ILE A 937 -42.41 0.47 40.39
C ILE A 937 -42.39 0.75 38.85
N ARG A 938 -41.56 -0.06 38.15
CA ARG A 938 -41.61 -0.69 36.79
C ARG A 938 -42.11 0.01 35.49
N TYR A 939 -41.27 -0.20 34.46
CA TYR A 939 -41.48 -0.26 32.98
C TYR A 939 -41.34 1.00 32.09
N ASN A 940 -40.38 0.88 31.15
CA ASN A 940 -40.23 1.50 29.81
C ASN A 940 -39.93 3.00 29.60
N HIS A 941 -38.94 3.20 28.70
CA HIS A 941 -38.67 4.37 27.83
C HIS A 941 -38.14 5.71 28.42
N SER A 942 -36.90 6.04 27.99
CA SER A 942 -36.39 7.39 27.64
C SER A 942 -35.76 8.32 28.72
N TYR A 943 -34.59 8.88 28.36
CA TYR A 943 -33.92 10.14 28.79
C TYR A 943 -33.55 10.45 30.28
N LEU A 944 -32.30 10.95 30.43
CA LEU A 944 -31.74 11.94 31.40
C LEU A 944 -31.53 11.62 32.91
N CYS A 945 -30.30 11.96 33.37
CA CYS A 945 -29.80 12.31 34.72
C CYS A 945 -29.84 11.29 35.91
N GLY A 946 -28.77 11.27 36.72
CA GLY A 946 -28.67 10.57 38.03
C GLY A 946 -28.86 11.53 39.22
N PRO A 947 -28.28 11.32 40.45
CA PRO A 947 -27.49 10.20 40.99
C PRO A 947 -27.90 9.74 42.44
N PHE A 948 -27.22 8.78 43.08
CA PHE A 948 -26.69 8.77 44.48
C PHE A 948 -26.40 7.38 45.11
N GLU A 949 -25.52 7.42 46.12
CA GLU A 949 -25.08 6.38 47.10
C GLU A 949 -26.24 5.88 48.01
N GLY A 950 -26.15 4.83 48.84
CA GLY A 950 -25.05 4.00 49.35
C GLY A 950 -25.58 3.09 50.49
N ILE A 951 -24.76 2.82 51.54
CA ILE A 951 -25.01 2.07 52.81
C ILE A 951 -24.52 0.59 52.80
N ALA A 952 -23.81 0.04 53.82
CA ALA A 952 -23.00 0.61 54.91
C ALA A 952 -22.24 -0.53 55.70
N GLN A 953 -21.50 -0.13 56.76
CA GLN A 953 -21.00 -0.94 57.91
C GLN A 953 -19.81 -1.89 57.65
N HIS A 954 -18.79 -2.06 58.52
CA HIS A 954 -18.30 -1.42 59.78
C HIS A 954 -16.74 -1.60 59.79
N GLU A 955 -15.88 -1.20 60.74
CA GLU A 955 -15.96 -0.70 62.14
C GLU A 955 -14.78 0.28 62.44
N ASP A 956 -14.52 0.62 63.71
CA ASP A 956 -13.57 1.65 64.18
C ASP A 956 -12.18 1.12 64.63
N LYS A 957 -11.13 1.98 64.55
CA LYS A 957 -10.38 2.53 65.73
C LYS A 957 -9.10 3.29 65.33
N ALA A 958 -8.59 4.13 66.24
CA ALA A 958 -7.66 5.23 65.97
C ALA A 958 -6.29 5.12 66.68
N TRP A 959 -5.25 5.77 66.07
CA TRP A 959 -4.16 6.62 66.63
C TRP A 959 -3.40 6.22 67.94
N PRO A 960 -2.10 6.58 68.16
CA PRO A 960 -1.49 7.88 67.80
C PRO A 960 0.02 7.94 67.40
N ILE A 961 0.51 9.16 67.17
CA ILE A 961 1.90 9.64 66.90
C ILE A 961 2.43 10.38 68.17
N PRO A 962 3.73 10.38 68.56
CA PRO A 962 4.62 11.59 68.48
C PRO A 962 6.19 11.26 68.44
N PRO A 963 7.17 12.18 68.68
CA PRO A 963 8.13 12.60 67.62
C PRO A 963 9.65 12.63 68.05
N PRO A 964 10.53 13.62 67.76
CA PRO A 964 11.68 13.46 66.83
C PRO A 964 13.11 13.73 67.40
N GLY A 965 14.17 13.39 66.65
CA GLY A 965 15.57 13.70 67.06
C GLY A 965 16.69 13.44 66.04
N VAL A 966 16.93 14.41 65.14
CA VAL A 966 18.23 14.97 64.65
C VAL A 966 19.44 14.05 64.40
N LEU A 967 19.85 13.93 63.12
CA LEU A 967 21.23 14.13 62.61
C LEU A 967 21.26 14.16 61.05
N GLN A 968 21.93 15.18 60.48
CA GLN A 968 22.32 15.39 59.07
C GLN A 968 23.70 16.09 59.09
N PRO A 969 24.47 16.30 57.97
CA PRO A 969 24.16 16.12 56.54
C PRO A 969 25.31 15.46 55.70
N ASP A 970 25.21 15.59 54.37
CA ASP A 970 26.29 15.63 53.34
C ASP A 970 27.12 14.38 52.97
N ASN A 971 26.72 13.71 51.87
CA ASN A 971 27.58 13.42 50.67
C ASN A 971 26.95 12.47 49.61
N PHE A 972 25.64 12.51 49.35
CA PHE A 972 25.02 11.63 48.32
C PHE A 972 24.41 12.34 47.10
N VAL A 973 24.12 13.64 47.18
CA VAL A 973 23.47 14.40 46.09
C VAL A 973 24.49 14.86 45.02
N SER A 974 25.77 14.99 45.37
CA SER A 974 26.85 15.38 44.46
C SER A 974 27.22 14.29 43.45
N PHE A 975 26.97 13.01 43.76
CA PHE A 975 27.35 11.87 42.92
C PHE A 975 26.31 11.55 41.83
N LEU A 976 25.01 11.78 42.11
CA LEU A 976 23.92 11.42 41.20
C LEU A 976 23.70 12.39 40.02
N LYS A 977 24.36 13.56 40.00
CA LYS A 977 24.25 14.52 38.88
C LYS A 977 25.22 14.28 37.72
N ALA A 978 26.10 13.27 37.78
CA ALA A 978 27.20 13.11 36.83
C ALA A 978 27.14 11.85 35.94
N SER A 979 26.05 11.05 35.95
CA SER A 979 26.05 9.76 35.20
C SER A 979 24.77 9.36 34.47
N CYS A 980 23.72 10.20 34.43
CA CYS A 980 22.54 9.94 33.57
C CYS A 980 22.70 10.42 32.12
N LEU A 981 23.93 10.51 31.60
CA LEU A 981 24.20 10.97 30.24
C LEU A 981 25.27 10.14 29.50
N HIS A 982 25.32 8.82 29.76
CA HIS A 982 25.90 7.83 28.84
C HIS A 982 25.37 6.41 29.13
N LEU A 983 25.37 5.56 28.09
CA LEU A 983 24.92 4.15 28.05
C LEU A 983 23.39 3.95 28.17
N ALA A 984 22.64 3.56 27.12
CA ALA A 984 23.02 3.15 25.77
C ALA A 984 24.04 1.98 25.71
N GLY A 985 23.76 0.86 26.38
CA GLY A 985 24.60 -0.33 26.28
C GLY A 985 23.99 -1.58 26.93
N VAL A 986 24.06 -2.70 26.20
CA VAL A 986 23.79 -4.09 26.65
C VAL A 986 22.32 -4.48 26.88
N LYS A 987 21.80 -5.24 25.91
CA LYS A 987 20.70 -6.20 26.10
C LYS A 987 21.17 -7.30 27.07
N SER A 988 20.28 -7.85 27.91
CA SER A 988 19.66 -9.17 27.62
C SER A 988 18.98 -9.86 28.82
N VAL A 989 18.08 -10.79 28.47
CA VAL A 989 17.53 -11.92 29.26
C VAL A 989 16.73 -11.61 30.53
N GLY A 990 15.41 -11.83 30.43
CA GLY A 990 14.75 -12.80 31.30
C GLY A 990 13.74 -12.29 32.33
N VAL A 991 12.51 -12.80 32.22
CA VAL A 991 11.40 -12.72 33.20
C VAL A 991 10.68 -11.36 33.27
N LYS A 992 9.39 -11.42 33.63
CA LYS A 992 8.46 -10.32 34.00
C LYS A 992 7.53 -9.69 32.95
N LYS A 993 7.29 -10.31 31.78
CA LYS A 993 6.03 -10.03 31.06
C LYS A 993 4.80 -10.70 31.70
N GLY A 994 4.98 -11.82 32.42
CA GLY A 994 3.88 -12.59 33.02
C GLY A 994 3.38 -12.13 34.39
N ILE A 995 3.75 -10.93 34.89
CA ILE A 995 3.27 -10.43 36.20
C ILE A 995 2.09 -9.48 36.03
N CYS A 996 2.10 -8.59 35.03
CA CYS A 996 0.98 -7.67 34.78
C CYS A 996 -0.26 -8.41 34.29
N ASP A 997 -0.10 -9.34 33.32
CA ASP A 997 -1.19 -10.15 32.76
C ASP A 997 -1.88 -11.07 33.80
N PHE A 998 -1.26 -11.29 34.97
CA PHE A 998 -1.82 -12.16 36.03
C PHE A 998 -2.81 -11.44 36.97
N PHE A 999 -2.77 -10.10 37.02
CA PHE A 999 -3.58 -9.30 37.95
C PHE A 999 -4.64 -8.41 37.26
N ASP A 1000 -4.75 -8.48 35.93
CA ASP A 1000 -5.77 -7.73 35.19
C ASP A 1000 -7.18 -8.15 35.63
N GLY A 1001 -7.98 -7.18 36.07
CA GLY A 1001 -9.31 -7.40 36.66
C GLY A 1001 -9.36 -7.88 38.13
N LYS A 1002 -8.24 -7.90 38.88
CA LYS A 1002 -8.20 -8.37 40.29
C LYS A 1002 -7.48 -7.43 41.28
N GLU A 1003 -8.03 -6.24 41.52
CA GLU A 1003 -7.44 -5.25 42.43
C GLU A 1003 -7.22 -5.76 43.87
N SER A 1004 -8.08 -6.63 44.40
CA SER A 1004 -7.97 -7.14 45.78
C SER A 1004 -6.79 -8.10 46.00
N GLU A 1005 -6.42 -8.90 44.99
CA GLU A 1005 -5.25 -9.79 45.08
C GLU A 1005 -3.94 -9.01 44.92
N PHE A 1006 -3.91 -7.97 44.08
CA PHE A 1006 -2.78 -7.06 43.92
C PHE A 1006 -2.45 -6.32 45.24
N ASP A 1007 -3.46 -5.77 45.91
CA ASP A 1007 -3.30 -5.06 47.19
C ASP A 1007 -2.94 -5.98 48.38
N SER A 1008 -3.13 -7.31 48.23
CA SER A 1008 -2.64 -8.32 49.18
C SER A 1008 -1.17 -8.65 48.93
N ALA A 1009 -0.75 -8.80 47.67
CA ALA A 1009 0.64 -9.08 47.32
C ALA A 1009 1.59 -7.92 47.69
N VAL A 1010 1.17 -6.66 47.45
CA VAL A 1010 1.93 -5.46 47.85
C VAL A 1010 2.15 -5.43 49.37
N ARG A 1011 1.14 -5.83 50.17
CA ARG A 1011 1.24 -5.93 51.63
C ARG A 1011 2.12 -7.09 52.10
N GLN A 1012 2.09 -8.23 51.41
CA GLN A 1012 2.86 -9.44 51.79
C GLN A 1012 4.36 -9.30 51.53
N TYR A 1013 4.77 -8.54 50.49
CA TYR A 1013 6.17 -8.40 50.09
C TYR A 1013 6.80 -7.02 50.38
N GLY A 1014 6.04 -6.11 51.01
CA GLY A 1014 6.57 -4.84 51.53
C GLY A 1014 7.04 -3.85 50.45
N TRP A 1015 6.42 -3.88 49.26
CA TRP A 1015 6.81 -2.99 48.16
C TRP A 1015 6.13 -1.62 48.28
N ASP A 1016 6.89 -0.54 48.09
CA ASP A 1016 6.33 0.81 48.07
C ASP A 1016 5.39 0.95 46.86
N LYS A 1017 4.13 1.29 47.13
CA LYS A 1017 3.07 1.44 46.13
C LYS A 1017 3.47 2.44 45.04
N LYS A 1018 4.30 3.46 45.35
CA LYS A 1018 4.84 4.42 44.38
C LYS A 1018 5.86 3.81 43.40
N VAL A 1019 6.66 2.84 43.84
CA VAL A 1019 7.68 2.20 42.99
C VAL A 1019 7.03 1.27 41.96
N CYS A 1020 5.97 0.55 42.34
CA CYS A 1020 5.21 -0.27 41.39
C CYS A 1020 4.46 0.57 40.35
N THR A 1021 3.92 1.74 40.71
CA THR A 1021 3.29 2.66 39.74
C THR A 1021 4.29 3.19 38.71
N VAL A 1022 5.53 3.48 39.11
CA VAL A 1022 6.59 3.92 38.16
C VAL A 1022 6.97 2.82 37.18
N ILE A 1023 7.06 1.56 37.63
CA ILE A 1023 7.36 0.43 36.72
C ILE A 1023 6.19 0.13 35.77
N GLY A 1024 4.94 0.29 36.24
CA GLY A 1024 3.75 0.17 35.38
C GLY A 1024 3.54 1.33 34.40
N ALA A 1025 4.21 2.47 34.58
CA ALA A 1025 4.17 3.62 33.67
C ALA A 1025 5.31 3.65 32.64
N CYS A 1026 6.21 2.66 32.65
CA CYS A 1026 7.32 2.51 31.70
C CYS A 1026 7.20 1.26 30.81
N VAL A 1027 6.01 0.65 30.71
CA VAL A 1027 5.65 -0.46 29.82
C VAL A 1027 4.44 -0.05 28.97
#